data_AF-A0A4V6N516-F1
#
_entry.id   AF-A0A4V6N516-F1
#
_cell.length_a   1.000
_cell.length_b   1.000
_cell.length_c   1.000
_cell.angle_alpha   90.00
_cell.angle_beta   90.00
_cell.angle_gamma   90.00
#
_symmetry.space_group_name_H-M   'P 1'
#
loop_
_entity.id
_entity.type
_entity.pdbx_description
1 polymer ?
#
loop_
_entity_poly.entity_id
_entity_poly.type
_entity_poly.pdbx_seq_one_letter_code
_entity_poly.pdbx_strand_id
1 'polypeptide(L)'
;MLDGIATGRLTVGSRTPVADTPAWETLEVAHGGFATGRFLAEAPLSADELERLRELPGDAPGQTDRERLNLWYLGAEGLAESRQALRTGRYRVDVPEESALLVVGWLLEHDHAAQALDLVAELRPLMHRLRFIPRFEPTSAPSGAVVRLKPVADVRDSLRQATVRPAIAAMLETLRVWNPLYDRLVELWCDTVDGVLPELRNDPSIVGDWPCRVWPADWAERRRQWLSDYRSATDVHRLSEAHCHPKSNFARLRLALERCAEDSSGLTGREVGWIRRALANTISAHGAPGSEARAALRSTQAVVAGRPTYAALARVLSARLDRYPGDGGLPSLDPIEADVTEDEVSVAPPGWPMPPHLVAKAARALEAPVGELVERGVITSGEVLAQVLPQVTSQLIAANIADAALASTYARTYAAFRRRRSLLLLNLEHQVRFEDLPWVAAVSPYRERREQAARSAAQSLRETTVLALSSFPQAMLPNPLMREFGALATQAGLQLPLVDEVAADIFMGTFTKKWRDAAVTASRLLEGSLYARYYDLPRDWPSVEGRRRVKRWGQRTAEDFAELCTQRSEEARSGSDRGSYIAANGAVLEQSQILTTQNLAVLVDALELTDWVREAGPELADQAFSWSVRRLLQPAPDWVSRLQAIKNAAYSWRQGIFFLSFSDQATQLQAVGRLRSLGGRLAPAVDGLAAVVAGERFNAAGRVGADGRRLLGWSVGKHWALAD
;
A
#
# COMPACT_ATOMS: atom_id res chain seq x y z
N MET A 1 15.35 9.49 16.43
CA MET A 1 15.77 8.07 16.42
C MET A 1 17.27 7.93 16.68
N LEU A 2 18.16 8.44 15.81
CA LEU A 2 19.62 8.32 15.99
C LEU A 2 20.11 8.90 17.33
N ASP A 3 19.63 10.08 17.72
CA ASP A 3 19.94 10.68 19.02
C ASP A 3 19.44 9.83 20.20
N GLY A 4 18.30 9.16 20.04
CA GLY A 4 17.74 8.26 21.07
C GLY A 4 18.56 6.98 21.24
N ILE A 5 19.14 6.46 20.16
CA ILE A 5 20.08 5.33 20.20
C ILE A 5 21.40 5.77 20.84
N ALA A 6 21.94 6.93 20.44
CA ALA A 6 23.20 7.46 20.97
C ALA A 6 23.13 7.76 22.47
N THR A 7 21.95 8.14 22.97
CA THR A 7 21.71 8.42 24.40
C THR A 7 21.31 7.20 25.23
N GLY A 8 21.19 6.01 24.62
CA GLY A 8 20.75 4.77 25.29
C GLY A 8 19.26 4.73 25.67
N ARG A 9 18.47 5.74 25.26
CA ARG A 9 17.02 5.78 25.48
C ARG A 9 16.24 4.83 24.56
N LEU A 10 16.87 4.39 23.46
CA LEU A 10 16.30 3.45 22.50
C LEU A 10 17.18 2.20 22.33
N THR A 11 16.60 1.02 22.59
CA THR A 11 17.21 -0.30 22.36
C THR A 11 16.56 -0.98 21.16
N VAL A 12 17.30 -1.13 20.06
CA VAL A 12 16.83 -1.81 18.84
C VAL A 12 16.79 -3.32 19.06
N GLY A 13 15.78 -4.00 18.51
CA GLY A 13 15.67 -5.46 18.60
C GLY A 13 15.01 -5.97 19.87
N SER A 14 14.46 -5.08 20.70
CA SER A 14 13.79 -5.40 21.96
C SER A 14 12.30 -5.12 21.90
N ARG A 15 11.53 -5.91 22.66
CA ARG A 15 10.10 -5.75 22.91
C ARG A 15 9.76 -4.49 23.70
N THR A 16 10.70 -3.96 24.49
CA THR A 16 10.57 -2.68 25.22
C THR A 16 11.69 -1.76 24.75
N PRO A 17 11.60 -1.22 23.51
CA PRO A 17 12.71 -0.49 22.92
C PRO A 17 12.90 0.88 23.55
N VAL A 18 11.90 1.44 24.25
CA VAL A 18 12.01 2.70 25.00
C VAL A 18 12.24 2.38 26.47
N ALA A 19 13.26 2.99 27.09
CA ALA A 19 13.54 2.82 28.51
C ALA A 19 12.33 3.21 29.38
N ASP A 20 12.17 2.54 30.53
CA ASP A 20 11.14 2.80 31.55
C ASP A 20 9.70 2.85 31.00
N THR A 21 9.45 2.16 29.89
CA THR A 21 8.14 2.13 29.21
C THR A 21 7.57 0.70 29.26
N PRO A 22 6.30 0.51 29.69
CA PRO A 22 5.66 -0.79 29.66
C PRO A 22 5.62 -1.38 28.25
N ALA A 23 5.72 -2.71 28.15
CA ALA A 23 5.69 -3.39 26.86
C ALA A 23 4.37 -3.20 26.09
N TRP A 24 3.26 -2.93 26.79
CA TRP A 24 1.95 -2.78 26.15
C TRP A 24 1.78 -1.46 25.38
N GLU A 25 2.64 -0.48 25.63
CA GLU A 25 2.60 0.85 25.03
C GLU A 25 2.71 0.80 23.50
N THR A 26 1.79 1.47 22.81
CA THR A 26 1.82 1.56 21.36
C THR A 26 2.79 2.66 20.89
N LEU A 27 3.91 2.21 20.32
CA LEU A 27 4.94 3.09 19.78
C LEU A 27 4.67 3.49 18.32
N GLU A 28 5.13 4.68 17.93
CA GLU A 28 5.31 5.02 16.54
C GLU A 28 6.51 4.25 15.96
N VAL A 29 6.27 3.53 14.87
CA VAL A 29 7.26 2.64 14.25
C VAL A 29 7.48 3.02 12.79
N ALA A 30 8.73 3.32 12.45
CA ALA A 30 9.16 3.61 11.09
C ALA A 30 9.17 2.35 10.20
N HIS A 31 9.37 2.56 8.90
CA HIS A 31 9.53 1.43 7.98
C HIS A 31 10.72 0.56 8.41
N GLY A 32 10.56 -0.77 8.37
CA GLY A 32 11.56 -1.72 8.87
C GLY A 32 11.42 -2.10 10.36
N GLY A 33 10.41 -1.59 11.08
CA GLY A 33 10.12 -2.04 12.45
C GLY A 33 10.86 -1.26 13.55
N PHE A 34 11.49 -0.14 13.22
CA PHE A 34 12.24 0.66 14.19
C PHE A 34 11.34 1.64 14.95
N ALA A 35 11.35 1.57 16.29
CA ALA A 35 10.63 2.52 17.13
C ALA A 35 11.25 3.94 17.04
N THR A 36 10.42 4.97 16.92
CA THR A 36 10.88 6.37 16.89
C THR A 36 11.12 6.92 18.31
N GLY A 37 10.50 6.29 19.31
CA GLY A 37 10.45 6.72 20.72
C GLY A 37 9.20 7.52 21.08
N ARG A 38 8.34 7.84 20.10
CA ARG A 38 7.05 8.50 20.35
C ARG A 38 5.95 7.48 20.66
N PHE A 39 5.03 7.88 21.51
CA PHE A 39 3.85 7.09 21.87
C PHE A 39 2.68 7.54 21.00
N LEU A 40 1.94 6.61 20.37
CA LEU A 40 0.81 6.99 19.53
C LEU A 40 -0.36 7.55 20.34
N ALA A 41 -0.51 7.12 21.59
CA ALA A 41 -1.51 7.65 22.52
C ALA A 41 -1.11 9.00 23.14
N GLU A 42 0.12 9.47 22.92
CA GLU A 42 0.56 10.84 23.26
C GLU A 42 0.14 11.82 22.15
N ALA A 43 -1.16 11.94 21.96
CA ALA A 43 -1.73 12.89 21.00
C ALA A 43 -1.86 14.29 21.63
N PRO A 44 -1.67 15.36 20.84
CA PRO A 44 -2.10 16.70 21.25
C PRO A 44 -3.58 16.71 21.63
N LEU A 45 -3.96 17.61 22.54
CA LEU A 45 -5.36 17.76 22.94
C LEU A 45 -6.23 18.14 21.74
N SER A 46 -7.33 17.42 21.52
CA SER A 46 -8.32 17.78 20.50
C SER A 46 -9.09 19.04 20.89
N ALA A 47 -9.83 19.62 19.94
CA ALA A 47 -10.70 20.77 20.21
C ALA A 47 -11.70 20.48 21.33
N ASP A 48 -12.35 19.31 21.29
CA ASP A 48 -13.30 18.86 22.31
C ASP A 48 -12.64 18.64 23.68
N GLU A 49 -11.41 18.11 23.71
CA GLU A 49 -10.65 17.93 24.95
C GLU A 49 -10.27 19.28 25.57
N LEU A 50 -9.91 20.27 24.75
CA LEU A 50 -9.63 21.63 25.20
C LEU A 50 -10.88 22.34 25.71
N GLU A 51 -12.04 22.10 25.09
CA GLU A 51 -13.33 22.61 25.59
C GLU A 51 -13.66 21.99 26.94
N ARG A 52 -13.57 20.65 27.06
CA ARG A 52 -13.79 19.96 28.34
C ARG A 52 -12.85 20.45 29.44
N LEU A 53 -11.57 20.65 29.12
CA LEU A 53 -10.58 21.15 30.07
C LEU A 53 -10.94 22.54 30.63
N ARG A 54 -11.60 23.39 29.83
CA ARG A 54 -12.07 24.72 30.28
C ARG A 54 -13.26 24.63 31.22
N GLU A 55 -14.06 23.58 31.11
CA GLU A 55 -15.22 23.32 31.98
C GLU A 55 -14.81 22.69 33.32
N LEU A 56 -13.61 22.10 33.40
CA LEU A 56 -13.12 21.48 34.64
C LEU A 56 -12.89 22.53 35.75
N PRO A 57 -13.27 22.21 37.00
CA PRO A 57 -12.90 23.01 38.15
C PRO A 57 -11.38 23.27 38.22
N GLY A 58 -11.00 24.46 38.69
CA GLY A 58 -9.59 24.85 38.81
C GLY A 58 -8.78 23.97 39.78
N ASP A 59 -9.45 23.32 40.73
CA ASP A 59 -8.90 22.38 41.71
C ASP A 59 -8.98 20.91 41.27
N ALA A 60 -9.40 20.63 40.02
CA ALA A 60 -9.41 19.28 39.48
C ALA A 60 -8.01 18.65 39.55
N PRO A 61 -7.88 17.41 40.08
CA PRO A 61 -6.59 16.79 40.36
C PRO A 61 -5.81 16.51 39.08
N GLY A 62 -4.48 16.67 39.13
CA GLY A 62 -3.56 16.40 38.03
C GLY A 62 -2.53 17.52 37.85
N GLN A 63 -1.33 17.16 37.40
CA GLN A 63 -0.21 18.08 37.19
C GLN A 63 -0.14 18.59 35.75
N THR A 64 -0.68 17.81 34.81
CA THR A 64 -0.78 18.20 33.39
C THR A 64 -2.23 18.22 32.93
N ASP A 65 -2.52 18.97 31.87
CA ASP A 65 -3.86 19.01 31.27
C ASP A 65 -4.38 17.62 30.89
N ARG A 66 -3.49 16.76 30.39
CA ARG A 66 -3.80 15.37 30.05
C ARG A 66 -4.13 14.55 31.30
N GLU A 67 -3.39 14.73 32.39
CA GLU A 67 -3.66 14.06 33.66
C GLU A 67 -5.01 14.47 34.23
N ARG A 68 -5.31 15.78 34.21
CA ARG A 68 -6.58 16.33 34.71
C ARG A 68 -7.78 15.74 33.97
N LEU A 69 -7.69 15.61 32.64
CA LEU A 69 -8.73 14.95 31.85
C LEU A 69 -8.89 13.47 32.22
N ASN A 70 -7.80 12.70 32.25
CA ASN A 70 -7.87 11.27 32.58
C ASN A 70 -8.45 11.04 33.99
N LEU A 71 -8.04 11.84 34.98
CA LEU A 71 -8.56 11.75 36.34
C LEU A 71 -10.02 12.20 36.46
N TRP A 72 -10.45 13.19 35.67
CA TRP A 72 -11.86 13.59 35.62
C TRP A 72 -12.77 12.45 35.12
N TYR A 73 -12.31 11.66 34.14
CA TYR A 73 -13.05 10.48 33.66
C TYR A 73 -13.19 9.35 34.69
N LEU A 74 -12.42 9.38 35.79
CA LEU A 74 -12.59 8.49 36.95
C LEU A 74 -13.57 9.04 37.98
N GLY A 75 -13.96 10.32 37.88
CA GLY A 75 -14.98 10.95 38.71
C GLY A 75 -16.41 10.54 38.32
N ALA A 76 -17.38 10.88 39.16
CA ALA A 76 -18.78 10.46 38.96
C ALA A 76 -19.37 10.91 37.61
N GLU A 77 -19.12 12.16 37.20
CA GLU A 77 -19.62 12.72 35.94
C GLU A 77 -18.96 12.06 34.72
N GLY A 78 -17.63 11.93 34.74
CA GLY A 78 -16.88 11.30 33.65
C GLY A 78 -17.15 9.81 33.51
N LEU A 79 -17.40 9.10 34.62
CA LEU A 79 -17.88 7.71 34.60
C LEU A 79 -19.29 7.63 34.00
N ALA A 80 -20.18 8.57 34.30
CA ALA A 80 -21.53 8.60 33.73
C ALA A 80 -21.49 8.77 32.20
N GLU A 81 -20.63 9.67 31.69
CA GLU A 81 -20.42 9.87 30.25
C GLU A 81 -19.78 8.64 29.60
N SER A 82 -18.76 8.05 30.22
CA SER A 82 -18.12 6.81 29.73
C SER A 82 -19.13 5.66 29.62
N ARG A 83 -20.01 5.49 30.63
CA ARG A 83 -21.09 4.49 30.63
C ARG A 83 -22.15 4.77 29.56
N GLN A 84 -22.45 6.04 29.29
CA GLN A 84 -23.35 6.40 28.19
C GLN A 84 -22.72 6.07 26.82
N ALA A 85 -21.44 6.36 26.65
CA ALA A 85 -20.70 6.01 25.44
C ALA A 85 -20.66 4.49 25.23
N LEU A 86 -20.41 3.71 26.29
CA LEU A 86 -20.46 2.24 26.28
C LEU A 86 -21.82 1.71 25.81
N ARG A 87 -22.92 2.21 26.40
CA ARG A 87 -24.29 1.78 26.08
C ARG A 87 -24.72 2.15 24.65
N THR A 88 -24.31 3.32 24.17
CA THR A 88 -24.72 3.84 22.86
C THR A 88 -23.77 3.41 21.73
N GLY A 89 -22.55 2.99 22.04
CA GLY A 89 -21.51 2.69 21.06
C GLY A 89 -20.99 3.92 20.31
N ARG A 90 -21.22 5.13 20.83
CA ARG A 90 -20.91 6.43 20.20
C ARG A 90 -19.49 6.90 20.52
N TYR A 91 -18.52 6.09 20.12
CA TYR A 91 -17.11 6.38 20.37
C TYR A 91 -16.21 5.67 19.36
N ARG A 92 -14.95 6.08 19.29
CA ARG A 92 -13.95 5.51 18.41
C ARG A 92 -12.63 5.29 19.14
N VAL A 93 -12.07 4.11 18.93
CA VAL A 93 -10.76 3.69 19.42
C VAL A 93 -9.80 3.67 18.23
N ASP A 94 -8.87 4.60 18.20
CA ASP A 94 -7.83 4.68 17.16
C ASP A 94 -6.58 3.92 17.56
N VAL A 95 -6.18 4.05 18.81
CA VAL A 95 -5.11 3.30 19.47
C VAL A 95 -5.70 2.54 20.66
N PRO A 96 -5.23 1.32 20.96
CA PRO A 96 -5.90 0.47 21.94
C PRO A 96 -5.94 1.07 23.36
N GLU A 97 -4.96 1.92 23.72
CA GLU A 97 -4.87 2.64 25.00
C GLU A 97 -6.12 3.49 25.29
N GLU A 98 -6.73 4.07 24.25
CA GLU A 98 -7.92 4.92 24.37
C GLU A 98 -9.14 4.18 24.94
N SER A 99 -9.14 2.85 24.95
CA SER A 99 -10.23 2.05 25.52
C SER A 99 -10.08 1.78 27.03
N ALA A 100 -8.92 2.08 27.62
CA ALA A 100 -8.58 1.59 28.95
C ALA A 100 -9.54 2.13 30.03
N LEU A 101 -9.88 3.43 30.00
CA LEU A 101 -10.83 4.01 30.97
C LEU A 101 -12.28 3.58 30.73
N LEU A 102 -12.66 3.21 29.50
CA LEU A 102 -13.98 2.60 29.27
C LEU A 102 -14.09 1.25 29.97
N VAL A 103 -13.03 0.44 29.95
CA VAL A 103 -12.99 -0.83 30.68
C VAL A 103 -13.08 -0.61 32.19
N VAL A 104 -12.38 0.40 32.74
CA VAL A 104 -12.53 0.79 34.15
C VAL A 104 -13.98 1.16 34.46
N GLY A 105 -14.61 1.98 33.61
CA GLY A 105 -16.01 2.38 33.77
C GLY A 105 -16.98 1.20 33.76
N TRP A 106 -16.75 0.21 32.89
CA TRP A 106 -17.52 -1.03 32.82
C TRP A 106 -17.33 -1.90 34.07
N LEU A 107 -16.09 -2.09 34.54
CA LEU A 107 -15.78 -2.87 35.75
C LEU A 107 -16.47 -2.27 36.98
N LEU A 108 -16.45 -0.94 37.12
CA LEU A 108 -17.13 -0.25 38.22
C LEU A 108 -18.66 -0.30 38.12
N GLU A 109 -19.23 -0.42 36.92
CA GLU A 109 -20.67 -0.61 36.73
C GLU A 109 -21.13 -2.03 37.13
N HIS A 110 -20.22 -3.00 37.09
CA HIS A 110 -20.48 -4.42 37.38
C HIS A 110 -19.90 -4.88 38.73
N ASP A 111 -19.73 -3.97 39.68
CA ASP A 111 -19.24 -4.24 41.05
C ASP A 111 -17.84 -4.91 41.13
N HIS A 112 -16.99 -4.67 40.13
CA HIS A 112 -15.61 -5.17 40.07
C HIS A 112 -14.57 -4.11 40.47
N ALA A 113 -14.77 -3.50 41.64
CA ALA A 113 -13.97 -2.37 42.10
C ALA A 113 -12.48 -2.69 42.34
N ALA A 114 -12.15 -3.91 42.81
CA ALA A 114 -10.76 -4.32 43.01
C ALA A 114 -9.99 -4.38 41.68
N GLN A 115 -10.56 -5.04 40.68
CA GLN A 115 -9.98 -5.14 39.33
C GLN A 115 -9.85 -3.76 38.68
N ALA A 116 -10.84 -2.89 38.87
CA ALA A 116 -10.79 -1.51 38.38
C ALA A 116 -9.63 -0.72 39.04
N LEU A 117 -9.44 -0.88 40.35
CA LEU A 117 -8.34 -0.22 41.08
C LEU A 117 -6.97 -0.72 40.64
N ASP A 118 -6.80 -2.04 40.47
CA ASP A 118 -5.57 -2.64 39.96
C ASP A 118 -5.24 -2.10 38.56
N LEU A 119 -6.24 -2.04 37.67
CA LEU A 119 -6.06 -1.47 36.33
C LEU A 119 -5.69 0.02 36.39
N VAL A 120 -6.34 0.82 37.23
CA VAL A 120 -6.00 2.24 37.40
C VAL A 120 -4.56 2.39 37.92
N ALA A 121 -4.12 1.53 38.84
CA ALA A 121 -2.76 1.55 39.37
C ALA A 121 -1.71 1.30 38.27
N GLU A 122 -1.97 0.38 37.35
CA GLU A 122 -1.12 0.11 36.17
C GLU A 122 -1.07 1.29 35.19
N LEU A 123 -2.19 2.01 35.00
CA LEU A 123 -2.29 3.13 34.07
C LEU A 123 -1.72 4.44 34.66
N ARG A 124 -1.76 4.60 35.98
CA ARG A 124 -1.43 5.83 36.70
C ARG A 124 -0.09 6.46 36.29
N PRO A 125 1.03 5.72 36.13
CA PRO A 125 2.32 6.32 35.79
C PRO A 125 2.32 7.09 34.46
N LEU A 126 1.42 6.77 33.53
CA LEU A 126 1.38 7.34 32.19
C LEU A 126 0.18 8.27 31.94
N MET A 127 -0.71 8.45 32.93
CA MET A 127 -1.90 9.32 32.80
C MET A 127 -1.55 10.79 32.54
N HIS A 128 -0.35 11.23 32.88
CA HIS A 128 0.09 12.61 32.65
C HIS A 128 0.42 12.90 31.17
N ARG A 129 0.53 11.86 30.33
CA ARG A 129 1.05 11.95 28.96
C ARG A 129 0.11 11.30 27.94
N LEU A 130 -0.47 10.16 28.28
CA LEU A 130 -1.26 9.36 27.36
C LEU A 130 -2.75 9.65 27.43
N ARG A 131 -3.41 9.54 26.29
CA ARG A 131 -4.87 9.51 26.19
C ARG A 131 -5.38 8.09 26.48
N PHE A 132 -6.21 7.93 27.52
CA PHE A 132 -6.83 6.65 27.89
C PHE A 132 -8.36 6.60 27.70
N ILE A 133 -8.94 7.66 27.13
CA ILE A 133 -10.36 7.77 26.81
C ILE A 133 -10.54 7.96 25.29
N PRO A 134 -11.54 7.35 24.64
CA PRO A 134 -11.67 7.44 23.19
C PRO A 134 -12.21 8.80 22.75
N ARG A 135 -12.29 9.00 21.44
CA ARG A 135 -13.07 10.10 20.87
C ARG A 135 -14.54 9.73 20.89
N PHE A 136 -15.40 10.60 21.39
CA PHE A 136 -16.85 10.41 21.30
C PHE A 136 -17.35 10.92 19.95
N GLU A 137 -18.26 10.17 19.34
CA GLU A 137 -18.77 10.44 18.00
C GLU A 137 -20.29 10.58 18.02
N PRO A 138 -20.88 11.42 17.15
CA PRO A 138 -22.32 11.63 17.13
C PRO A 138 -23.10 10.39 16.69
N THR A 139 -22.48 9.55 15.85
CA THR A 139 -23.08 8.35 15.26
C THR A 139 -22.32 7.09 15.66
N SER A 140 -23.05 6.01 15.93
CA SER A 140 -22.44 4.71 16.18
C SER A 140 -21.90 4.12 14.87
N ALA A 141 -20.74 3.47 14.92
CA ALA A 141 -20.17 2.80 13.76
C ALA A 141 -21.13 1.71 13.23
N PRO A 142 -21.31 1.58 11.90
CA PRO A 142 -22.14 0.52 11.33
C PRO A 142 -21.57 -0.85 11.69
N SER A 143 -22.45 -1.76 12.11
CA SER A 143 -22.14 -3.16 12.37
C SER A 143 -22.58 -3.98 11.17
N GLY A 144 -21.64 -4.65 10.49
CA GLY A 144 -21.95 -5.44 9.30
C GLY A 144 -20.79 -6.32 8.85
N ALA A 145 -21.09 -7.26 7.94
CA ALA A 145 -20.11 -8.17 7.32
C ALA A 145 -19.37 -7.56 6.12
N VAL A 146 -19.64 -6.30 5.80
CA VAL A 146 -18.95 -5.54 4.76
C VAL A 146 -17.69 -4.90 5.33
N VAL A 147 -16.65 -4.81 4.51
CA VAL A 147 -15.40 -4.15 4.89
C VAL A 147 -15.09 -3.02 3.91
N ARG A 148 -14.20 -2.11 4.32
CA ARG A 148 -13.64 -1.07 3.46
C ARG A 148 -12.13 -0.99 3.61
N LEU A 149 -11.40 -0.69 2.53
CA LEU A 149 -9.95 -0.53 2.60
C LEU A 149 -9.55 0.82 3.24
N LYS A 150 -10.32 1.88 2.94
CA LYS A 150 -10.09 3.22 3.45
C LYS A 150 -11.40 3.91 3.83
N PRO A 151 -11.41 4.75 4.87
CA PRO A 151 -12.52 5.66 5.12
C PRO A 151 -12.72 6.64 3.96
N VAL A 152 -13.94 7.16 3.80
CA VAL A 152 -14.26 8.19 2.80
C VAL A 152 -13.36 9.43 2.95
N ALA A 153 -13.08 9.86 4.18
CA ALA A 153 -12.25 11.03 4.48
C ALA A 153 -10.83 10.88 3.90
N ASP A 154 -10.16 9.74 4.11
CA ASP A 154 -8.83 9.46 3.57
C ASP A 154 -8.81 9.58 2.04
N VAL A 155 -9.81 8.99 1.38
CA VAL A 155 -9.91 8.98 -0.08
C VAL A 155 -10.20 10.39 -0.62
N ARG A 156 -11.13 11.10 0.02
CA ARG A 156 -11.49 12.48 -0.29
C ARG A 156 -10.30 13.41 -0.16
N ASP A 157 -9.57 13.35 0.94
CA ASP A 157 -8.41 14.22 1.17
C ASP A 157 -7.29 13.90 0.18
N SER A 158 -7.08 12.62 -0.15
CA SER A 158 -6.16 12.23 -1.20
C SER A 158 -6.59 12.73 -2.60
N LEU A 159 -7.88 12.82 -2.90
CA LEU A 159 -8.38 13.41 -4.15
C LEU A 159 -8.21 14.93 -4.16
N ARG A 160 -8.43 15.61 -3.03
CA ARG A 160 -8.21 17.07 -2.89
C ARG A 160 -6.75 17.47 -3.08
N GLN A 161 -5.81 16.58 -2.76
CA GLN A 161 -4.38 16.76 -3.02
C GLN A 161 -3.98 16.62 -4.50
N ALA A 162 -4.89 16.25 -5.40
CA ALA A 162 -4.58 16.12 -6.82
C ALA A 162 -4.25 17.48 -7.44
N THR A 163 -3.03 17.62 -7.96
CA THR A 163 -2.55 18.84 -8.62
C THR A 163 -2.32 18.62 -10.10
N VAL A 164 -2.41 19.70 -10.88
CA VAL A 164 -2.05 19.68 -12.30
C VAL A 164 -0.53 19.65 -12.40
N ARG A 165 0.01 18.73 -13.21
CA ARG A 165 1.47 18.67 -13.45
C ARG A 165 1.95 20.02 -14.03
N PRO A 166 3.07 20.59 -13.55
CA PRO A 166 3.54 21.91 -13.99
C PRO A 166 3.64 22.06 -15.52
N ALA A 167 4.12 21.04 -16.22
CA ALA A 167 4.20 21.03 -17.69
C ALA A 167 2.83 21.16 -18.38
N ILE A 168 1.79 20.50 -17.86
CA ILE A 168 0.43 20.60 -18.39
C ILE A 168 -0.16 21.99 -18.09
N ALA A 169 0.09 22.51 -16.88
CA ALA A 169 -0.36 23.85 -16.51
C ALA A 169 0.27 24.93 -17.41
N ALA A 170 1.58 24.86 -17.66
CA ALA A 170 2.30 25.74 -18.58
C ALA A 170 1.80 25.62 -20.03
N MET A 171 1.52 24.39 -20.49
CA MET A 171 0.91 24.15 -21.80
C MET A 171 -0.46 24.82 -21.92
N LEU A 172 -1.36 24.62 -20.93
CA LEU A 172 -2.70 25.21 -20.94
C LEU A 172 -2.64 26.75 -20.93
N GLU A 173 -1.76 27.34 -20.12
CA GLU A 173 -1.52 28.78 -20.11
C GLU A 173 -1.04 29.27 -21.48
N THR A 174 -0.12 28.53 -22.12
CA THR A 174 0.36 28.83 -23.47
C THR A 174 -0.75 28.80 -24.50
N LEU A 175 -1.60 27.76 -24.49
CA LEU A 175 -2.68 27.62 -25.46
C LEU A 175 -3.79 28.67 -25.26
N ARG A 176 -4.13 29.00 -24.01
CA ARG A 176 -5.26 29.89 -23.68
C ARG A 176 -4.91 31.37 -23.69
N VAL A 177 -3.67 31.73 -23.33
CA VAL A 177 -3.25 33.12 -23.13
C VAL A 177 -2.20 33.53 -24.16
N TRP A 178 -1.06 32.83 -24.19
CA TRP A 178 0.10 33.28 -24.96
C TRP A 178 -0.11 33.13 -26.47
N ASN A 179 -0.72 32.03 -26.92
CA ASN A 179 -0.96 31.77 -28.33
C ASN A 179 -1.92 32.80 -28.98
N PRO A 180 -3.08 33.14 -28.39
CA PRO A 180 -3.93 34.21 -28.90
C PRO A 180 -3.25 35.59 -28.89
N LEU A 181 -2.48 35.92 -27.85
CA LEU A 181 -1.72 37.18 -27.80
C LEU A 181 -0.64 37.22 -28.89
N TYR A 182 0.02 36.10 -29.16
CA TYR A 182 1.00 35.99 -30.23
C TYR A 182 0.37 36.19 -31.61
N ASP A 183 -0.83 35.64 -31.84
CA ASP A 183 -1.54 35.84 -33.10
C ASP A 183 -1.87 37.31 -33.36
N ARG A 184 -2.38 38.01 -32.34
CA ARG A 184 -2.64 39.46 -32.43
C ARG A 184 -1.37 40.26 -32.69
N LEU A 185 -0.23 39.83 -32.14
CA LEU A 185 1.07 40.45 -32.39
C LEU A 185 1.51 40.25 -33.85
N VAL A 186 1.35 39.04 -34.37
CA VAL A 186 1.70 38.70 -35.76
C VAL A 186 0.79 39.44 -36.73
N GLU A 187 -0.51 39.54 -36.44
CA GLU A 187 -1.48 40.33 -37.20
C GLU A 187 -1.06 41.80 -37.30
N LEU A 188 -0.73 42.45 -36.17
CA LEU A 188 -0.23 43.82 -36.17
C LEU A 188 0.95 44.00 -37.11
N TRP A 189 1.94 43.12 -37.05
CA TRP A 189 3.11 43.22 -37.91
C TRP A 189 2.82 42.90 -39.38
N CYS A 190 1.88 41.99 -39.66
CA CYS A 190 1.41 41.70 -41.02
C CYS A 190 0.75 42.94 -41.67
N ASP A 191 0.00 43.73 -40.90
CA ASP A 191 -0.64 44.96 -41.39
C ASP A 191 0.37 46.05 -41.80
N THR A 192 1.66 45.89 -41.48
CA THR A 192 2.74 46.81 -41.91
C THR A 192 3.40 46.42 -43.23
N VAL A 193 3.03 45.28 -43.81
CA VAL A 193 3.54 44.79 -45.09
C VAL A 193 2.70 45.36 -46.23
N ASP A 194 3.34 46.00 -47.19
CA ASP A 194 2.69 46.50 -48.40
C ASP A 194 2.86 45.45 -49.53
N GLY A 195 1.84 44.61 -49.73
CA GLY A 195 1.84 43.55 -50.74
C GLY A 195 1.72 42.13 -50.19
N VAL A 196 2.52 41.20 -50.74
CA VAL A 196 2.42 39.76 -50.43
C VAL A 196 3.10 39.47 -49.09
N LEU A 197 2.41 38.77 -48.18
CA LEU A 197 2.96 38.45 -46.87
C LEU A 197 4.23 37.58 -46.99
N PRO A 198 5.21 37.76 -46.07
CA PRO A 198 6.43 36.95 -46.08
C PRO A 198 6.13 35.47 -45.82
N GLU A 199 6.68 34.58 -46.64
CA GLU A 199 6.56 33.12 -46.49
C GLU A 199 7.89 32.42 -46.77
N LEU A 200 8.13 31.28 -46.12
CA LEU A 200 9.26 30.40 -46.41
C LEU A 200 8.98 29.54 -47.64
N ARG A 201 10.01 29.38 -48.48
CA ARG A 201 10.01 28.35 -49.52
C ARG A 201 10.49 27.00 -48.97
N ASN A 202 10.51 25.99 -49.83
CA ASN A 202 11.12 24.68 -49.53
C ASN A 202 12.64 24.76 -49.25
N ASP A 203 13.27 25.90 -49.58
CA ASP A 203 14.62 26.28 -49.17
C ASP A 203 14.55 27.35 -48.05
N PRO A 204 15.64 27.66 -47.31
CA PRO A 204 15.58 28.66 -46.25
C PRO A 204 15.39 30.11 -46.75
N SER A 205 15.02 30.33 -48.03
CA SER A 205 14.75 31.65 -48.59
C SER A 205 13.35 32.16 -48.20
N ILE A 206 13.21 33.49 -48.09
CA ILE A 206 11.93 34.14 -47.80
C ILE A 206 11.41 34.81 -49.07
N VAL A 207 10.17 34.50 -49.45
CA VAL A 207 9.41 35.16 -50.52
C VAL A 207 8.39 36.12 -49.90
N GLY A 208 7.93 37.11 -50.65
CA GLY A 208 6.99 38.15 -50.18
C GLY A 208 7.69 39.46 -49.83
N ASP A 209 6.91 40.48 -49.49
CA ASP A 209 7.36 41.86 -49.31
C ASP A 209 7.99 42.10 -47.93
N TRP A 210 8.38 43.35 -47.67
CA TRP A 210 9.03 43.75 -46.42
C TRP A 210 8.02 44.35 -45.44
N PRO A 211 8.09 44.02 -44.13
CA PRO A 211 7.32 44.72 -43.11
C PRO A 211 7.81 46.18 -42.93
N CYS A 212 7.03 46.99 -42.23
CA CYS A 212 7.29 48.42 -41.99
C CYS A 212 7.30 49.30 -43.27
N ARG A 213 6.47 48.96 -44.27
CA ARG A 213 6.30 49.72 -45.52
C ARG A 213 5.07 50.61 -45.50
N VAL A 214 4.01 50.13 -44.85
CA VAL A 214 2.77 50.87 -44.60
C VAL A 214 2.49 50.89 -43.09
N TRP A 215 1.78 51.91 -42.64
CA TRP A 215 1.38 52.06 -41.25
C TRP A 215 -0.12 52.35 -41.19
N PRO A 216 -0.92 51.45 -40.58
CA PRO A 216 -2.34 51.68 -40.38
C PRO A 216 -2.61 52.93 -39.52
N ALA A 217 -3.69 53.64 -39.80
CA ALA A 217 -4.05 54.87 -39.08
C ALA A 217 -4.31 54.63 -37.57
N ASP A 218 -4.71 53.42 -37.19
CA ASP A 218 -5.00 52.98 -35.83
C ASP A 218 -3.81 52.26 -35.15
N TRP A 219 -2.62 52.25 -35.78
CA TRP A 219 -1.43 51.56 -35.30
C TRP A 219 -1.09 51.90 -33.84
N ALA A 220 -1.02 53.19 -33.52
CA ALA A 220 -0.63 53.67 -32.19
C ALA A 220 -1.62 53.25 -31.09
N GLU A 221 -2.89 53.09 -31.43
CA GLU A 221 -3.92 52.60 -30.50
C GLU A 221 -3.80 51.09 -30.30
N ARG A 222 -3.81 50.30 -31.38
CA ARG A 222 -3.71 48.84 -31.29
C ARG A 222 -2.40 48.37 -30.64
N ARG A 223 -1.29 49.07 -30.90
CA ARG A 223 -0.01 48.86 -30.20
C ARG A 223 -0.14 49.07 -28.69
N ARG A 224 -0.71 50.21 -28.26
CA ARG A 224 -0.89 50.52 -26.82
C ARG A 224 -1.76 49.46 -26.15
N GLN A 225 -2.85 49.05 -26.80
CA GLN A 225 -3.73 48.01 -26.29
C GLN A 225 -2.98 46.68 -26.13
N TRP A 226 -2.26 46.23 -27.15
CA TRP A 226 -1.52 44.96 -27.07
C TRP A 226 -0.44 44.98 -25.98
N LEU A 227 0.32 46.08 -25.84
CA LEU A 227 1.33 46.22 -24.79
C LEU A 227 0.71 46.29 -23.38
N SER A 228 -0.52 46.78 -23.25
CA SER A 228 -1.27 46.74 -21.99
C SER A 228 -1.72 45.32 -21.67
N ASP A 229 -2.33 44.63 -22.64
CA ASP A 229 -2.81 43.25 -22.49
C ASP A 229 -1.65 42.29 -22.16
N TYR A 230 -0.48 42.48 -22.79
CA TYR A 230 0.71 41.69 -22.50
C TYR A 230 1.19 41.90 -21.06
N ARG A 231 1.24 43.14 -20.57
CA ARG A 231 1.65 43.43 -19.18
C ARG A 231 0.69 42.82 -18.16
N SER A 232 -0.62 43.01 -18.37
CA SER A 232 -1.65 42.37 -17.54
C SER A 232 -1.53 40.85 -17.56
N ALA A 233 -1.27 40.25 -18.72
CA ALA A 233 -1.06 38.81 -18.84
C ALA A 233 0.18 38.35 -18.09
N THR A 234 1.32 39.04 -18.18
CA THR A 234 2.55 38.67 -17.46
C THR A 234 2.43 38.81 -15.94
N ASP A 235 1.59 39.73 -15.45
CA ASP A 235 1.38 39.89 -14.02
C ASP A 235 0.64 38.69 -13.41
N VAL A 236 -0.34 38.15 -14.15
CA VAL A 236 -1.23 37.06 -13.72
C VAL A 236 -0.71 35.67 -14.10
N HIS A 237 -0.10 35.53 -15.28
CA HIS A 237 0.28 34.27 -15.91
C HIS A 237 1.81 34.10 -15.91
N ARG A 238 2.31 33.20 -15.07
CA ARG A 238 3.76 33.02 -14.81
C ARG A 238 4.24 31.59 -14.99
N LEU A 239 3.39 30.69 -15.50
CA LEU A 239 3.70 29.26 -15.57
C LEU A 239 4.47 28.90 -16.85
N SER A 240 4.33 29.69 -17.91
CA SER A 240 5.04 29.50 -19.19
C SER A 240 5.94 30.69 -19.51
N GLU A 241 7.25 30.44 -19.60
CA GLU A 241 8.26 31.45 -19.93
C GLU A 241 8.70 31.43 -21.40
N ALA A 242 8.12 30.54 -22.23
CA ALA A 242 8.53 30.38 -23.63
C ALA A 242 8.43 31.69 -24.44
N HIS A 243 7.48 32.54 -24.09
CA HIS A 243 7.26 33.85 -24.71
C HIS A 243 8.35 34.88 -24.35
N CYS A 244 9.08 34.70 -23.24
CA CYS A 244 10.18 35.57 -22.79
C CYS A 244 11.54 35.19 -23.38
N HIS A 245 11.67 33.98 -23.94
CA HIS A 245 12.97 33.49 -24.41
C HIS A 245 13.54 34.40 -25.50
N PRO A 246 14.76 34.99 -25.36
CA PRO A 246 15.27 36.03 -26.27
C PRO A 246 15.39 35.62 -27.74
N LYS A 247 15.50 34.32 -28.01
CA LYS A 247 15.56 33.77 -29.37
C LYS A 247 14.19 33.40 -29.96
N SER A 248 13.10 33.50 -29.21
CA SER A 248 11.75 33.19 -29.71
C SER A 248 11.27 34.29 -30.67
N ASN A 249 10.45 33.91 -31.65
CA ASN A 249 9.84 34.87 -32.56
C ASN A 249 8.94 35.85 -31.77
N PHE A 250 8.24 35.37 -30.74
CA PHE A 250 7.42 36.19 -29.84
C PHE A 250 8.25 37.31 -29.20
N ALA A 251 9.32 36.99 -28.48
CA ALA A 251 10.12 37.99 -27.78
C ALA A 251 10.70 39.02 -28.74
N ARG A 252 11.17 38.59 -29.92
CA ARG A 252 11.73 39.47 -30.94
C ARG A 252 10.70 40.45 -31.51
N LEU A 253 9.50 39.95 -31.85
CA LEU A 253 8.41 40.79 -32.36
C LEU A 253 7.91 41.79 -31.30
N ARG A 254 7.86 41.36 -30.02
CA ARG A 254 7.49 42.24 -28.90
C ARG A 254 8.52 43.35 -28.68
N LEU A 255 9.80 43.01 -28.58
CA LEU A 255 10.88 43.98 -28.35
C LEU A 255 10.97 45.00 -29.49
N ALA A 256 10.71 44.58 -30.73
CA ALA A 256 10.56 45.49 -31.85
C ALA A 256 9.35 46.42 -31.68
N LEU A 257 8.21 45.88 -31.22
CA LEU A 257 6.96 46.64 -31.05
C LEU A 257 7.11 47.73 -29.97
N GLU A 258 7.84 47.42 -28.90
CA GLU A 258 8.16 48.39 -27.84
C GLU A 258 8.91 49.60 -28.38
N ARG A 259 9.79 49.41 -29.38
CA ARG A 259 10.64 50.44 -29.99
C ARG A 259 10.01 51.19 -31.17
N CYS A 260 8.88 50.71 -31.71
CA CYS A 260 8.15 51.37 -32.82
C CYS A 260 6.91 52.10 -32.31
N ALA A 261 7.07 53.36 -31.87
CA ALA A 261 5.95 54.15 -31.35
C ALA A 261 4.96 54.56 -32.45
N GLU A 262 5.46 55.17 -33.52
CA GLU A 262 4.67 55.69 -34.65
C GLU A 262 5.13 55.13 -36.00
N ASP A 263 6.43 54.85 -36.15
CA ASP A 263 7.05 54.33 -37.38
C ASP A 263 8.23 53.39 -37.08
N SER A 264 9.01 53.04 -38.11
CA SER A 264 10.20 52.18 -38.02
C SER A 264 11.50 52.94 -37.74
N SER A 265 11.47 54.24 -37.42
CA SER A 265 12.67 55.05 -37.17
C SER A 265 13.54 54.50 -36.02
N GLY A 266 12.92 53.78 -35.07
CA GLY A 266 13.57 53.11 -33.96
C GLY A 266 14.21 51.74 -34.29
N LEU A 267 14.08 51.23 -35.53
CA LEU A 267 14.57 49.93 -35.97
C LEU A 267 15.71 50.03 -37.00
N THR A 268 16.66 49.10 -36.90
CA THR A 268 17.70 48.90 -37.92
C THR A 268 17.20 47.99 -39.05
N GLY A 269 17.79 48.09 -40.24
CA GLY A 269 17.44 47.21 -41.38
C GLY A 269 17.64 45.71 -41.06
N ARG A 270 18.57 45.37 -40.16
CA ARG A 270 18.75 44.00 -39.67
C ARG A 270 17.57 43.53 -38.81
N GLU A 271 17.04 44.40 -37.95
CA GLU A 271 15.87 44.10 -37.12
C GLU A 271 14.60 43.94 -37.97
N VAL A 272 14.41 44.79 -38.98
CA VAL A 272 13.31 44.63 -39.96
C VAL A 272 13.43 43.30 -40.71
N GLY A 273 14.65 42.89 -41.08
CA GLY A 273 14.90 41.55 -41.64
C GLY A 273 14.56 40.39 -40.69
N TRP A 274 14.79 40.55 -39.39
CA TRP A 274 14.37 39.56 -38.39
C TRP A 274 12.86 39.51 -38.21
N ILE A 275 12.16 40.64 -38.25
CA ILE A 275 10.69 40.69 -38.24
C ILE A 275 10.16 39.93 -39.46
N ARG A 276 10.70 40.21 -40.67
CA ARG A 276 10.34 39.52 -41.90
C ARG A 276 10.53 38.00 -41.79
N ARG A 277 11.64 37.55 -41.21
CA ARG A 277 11.89 36.11 -40.96
C ARG A 277 10.92 35.51 -39.94
N ALA A 278 10.62 36.23 -38.85
CA ALA A 278 9.71 35.77 -37.80
C ALA A 278 8.26 35.62 -38.31
N LEU A 279 7.81 36.56 -39.15
CA LEU A 279 6.54 36.48 -39.87
C LEU A 279 6.52 35.28 -40.81
N ALA A 280 7.52 35.14 -41.69
CA ALA A 280 7.61 34.02 -42.62
C ALA A 280 7.59 32.65 -41.93
N ASN A 281 8.38 32.50 -40.85
CA ASN A 281 8.37 31.27 -40.06
C ASN A 281 6.99 30.95 -39.49
N THR A 282 6.25 31.96 -39.03
CA THR A 282 4.95 31.76 -38.36
C THR A 282 3.83 31.54 -39.37
N ILE A 283 3.82 32.29 -40.48
CA ILE A 283 2.81 32.19 -41.53
C ILE A 283 2.92 30.82 -42.22
N SER A 284 4.14 30.40 -42.58
CA SER A 284 4.32 29.09 -43.22
C SER A 284 4.02 27.92 -42.27
N ALA A 285 4.26 28.06 -40.97
CA ALA A 285 4.02 26.98 -40.00
C ALA A 285 2.57 26.91 -39.48
N HIS A 286 1.87 28.04 -39.40
CA HIS A 286 0.58 28.16 -38.71
C HIS A 286 -0.52 28.85 -39.53
N GLY A 287 -0.26 29.21 -40.79
CA GLY A 287 -1.15 30.01 -41.65
C GLY A 287 -1.04 31.51 -41.38
N ALA A 288 -1.48 32.34 -42.34
CA ALA A 288 -1.58 33.79 -42.17
C ALA A 288 -2.66 34.19 -41.13
N PRO A 289 -2.56 35.38 -40.51
CA PRO A 289 -3.67 35.96 -39.76
C PRO A 289 -4.95 35.95 -40.60
N GLY A 290 -6.08 35.57 -40.00
CA GLY A 290 -7.37 35.43 -40.70
C GLY A 290 -7.52 34.22 -41.62
N SER A 291 -6.47 33.41 -41.84
CA SER A 291 -6.56 32.22 -42.70
C SER A 291 -7.32 31.06 -42.03
N GLU A 292 -7.97 30.23 -42.86
CA GLU A 292 -8.65 29.01 -42.41
C GLU A 292 -7.68 28.06 -41.68
N ALA A 293 -6.44 27.95 -42.16
CA ALA A 293 -5.42 27.11 -41.54
C ALA A 293 -5.11 27.54 -40.09
N ARG A 294 -4.97 28.85 -39.84
CA ARG A 294 -4.72 29.37 -38.48
C ARG A 294 -5.96 29.22 -37.59
N ALA A 295 -7.15 29.48 -38.13
CA ALA A 295 -8.41 29.30 -37.41
C ALA A 295 -8.62 27.82 -37.01
N ALA A 296 -8.34 26.88 -37.90
CA ALA A 296 -8.42 25.43 -37.64
C ALA A 296 -7.41 24.99 -36.56
N LEU A 297 -6.18 25.52 -36.58
CA LEU A 297 -5.19 25.27 -35.54
C LEU A 297 -5.68 25.76 -34.17
N ARG A 298 -6.22 26.98 -34.08
CA ARG A 298 -6.73 27.54 -32.82
C ARG A 298 -7.99 26.84 -32.33
N SER A 299 -8.88 26.45 -33.22
CA SER A 299 -10.03 25.60 -32.88
C SER A 299 -9.57 24.28 -32.24
N THR A 300 -8.60 23.61 -32.86
CA THR A 300 -8.02 22.37 -32.31
C THR A 300 -7.38 22.59 -30.94
N GLN A 301 -6.59 23.66 -30.77
CA GLN A 301 -5.96 24.00 -29.49
C GLN A 301 -6.97 24.38 -28.42
N ALA A 302 -8.05 25.08 -28.78
CA ALA A 302 -9.14 25.42 -27.87
C ALA A 302 -9.86 24.15 -27.39
N VAL A 303 -10.10 23.19 -28.28
CA VAL A 303 -10.65 21.86 -27.91
C VAL A 303 -9.71 21.14 -26.94
N VAL A 304 -8.40 21.12 -27.19
CA VAL A 304 -7.41 20.50 -26.28
C VAL A 304 -7.38 21.21 -24.93
N ALA A 305 -7.36 22.55 -24.95
CA ALA A 305 -7.32 23.36 -23.75
C ALA A 305 -8.63 23.34 -22.98
N GLY A 306 -9.77 23.04 -23.62
CA GLY A 306 -11.09 22.93 -22.99
C GLY A 306 -11.32 21.60 -22.25
N ARG A 307 -10.45 20.60 -22.44
CA ARG A 307 -10.57 19.31 -21.73
C ARG A 307 -10.37 19.50 -20.22
N PRO A 308 -11.20 18.90 -19.36
CA PRO A 308 -10.99 18.95 -17.92
C PRO A 308 -9.69 18.26 -17.55
N THR A 309 -8.98 18.83 -16.57
CA THR A 309 -7.79 18.18 -16.01
C THR A 309 -8.20 17.09 -15.02
N TYR A 310 -7.35 16.09 -14.81
CA TYR A 310 -7.61 15.08 -13.76
C TYR A 310 -7.72 15.70 -12.36
N ALA A 311 -7.04 16.82 -12.10
CA ALA A 311 -7.20 17.55 -10.84
C ALA A 311 -8.60 18.18 -10.70
N ALA A 312 -9.22 18.62 -11.81
CA ALA A 312 -10.59 19.09 -11.82
C ALA A 312 -11.57 17.94 -11.58
N LEU A 313 -11.41 16.82 -12.29
CA LEU A 313 -12.25 15.63 -12.11
C LEU A 313 -12.11 15.02 -10.70
N ALA A 314 -10.91 15.04 -10.12
CA ALA A 314 -10.68 14.63 -8.74
C ALA A 314 -11.41 15.54 -7.73
N ARG A 315 -11.53 16.85 -8.02
CA ARG A 315 -12.33 17.77 -7.20
C ARG A 315 -13.81 17.45 -7.27
N VAL A 316 -14.35 17.16 -8.46
CA VAL A 316 -15.73 16.68 -8.63
C VAL A 316 -15.99 15.45 -7.74
N LEU A 317 -15.14 14.43 -7.84
CA LEU A 317 -15.26 13.25 -6.99
C LEU A 317 -15.17 13.58 -5.50
N SER A 318 -14.22 14.43 -5.09
CA SER A 318 -14.10 14.80 -3.68
C SER A 318 -15.35 15.49 -3.12
N ALA A 319 -16.04 16.29 -3.95
CA ALA A 319 -17.29 16.95 -3.58
C ALA A 319 -18.47 15.95 -3.52
N ARG A 320 -18.51 14.95 -4.41
CA ARG A 320 -19.47 13.84 -4.29
C ARG A 320 -19.28 13.08 -2.98
N LEU A 321 -18.02 12.86 -2.57
CA LEU A 321 -17.68 12.18 -1.32
C LEU A 321 -18.07 12.97 -0.06
N ASP A 322 -18.24 14.30 -0.13
CA ASP A 322 -18.68 15.11 1.02
C ASP A 322 -20.10 14.77 1.51
N ARG A 323 -20.90 14.07 0.69
CA ARG A 323 -22.24 13.62 1.05
C ARG A 323 -22.25 12.40 1.98
N TYR A 324 -21.11 11.75 2.17
CA TYR A 324 -20.98 10.53 2.95
C TYR A 324 -20.25 10.79 4.27
N PRO A 325 -20.54 10.03 5.34
CA PRO A 325 -19.80 10.12 6.60
C PRO A 325 -18.31 9.87 6.38
N GLY A 326 -17.45 10.78 6.86
CA GLY A 326 -16.01 10.71 6.62
C GLY A 326 -15.36 9.42 7.11
N ASP A 327 -15.83 8.87 8.22
CA ASP A 327 -15.32 7.63 8.80
C ASP A 327 -16.01 6.36 8.28
N GLY A 328 -17.10 6.51 7.54
CA GLY A 328 -17.82 5.42 6.88
C GLY A 328 -17.18 5.01 5.56
N GLY A 329 -17.85 4.13 4.83
CA GLY A 329 -17.54 3.81 3.45
C GLY A 329 -18.66 4.19 2.49
N LEU A 330 -18.43 3.87 1.22
CA LEU A 330 -19.35 4.11 0.13
C LEU A 330 -20.25 2.88 -0.04
N PRO A 331 -21.57 3.04 -0.03
CA PRO A 331 -22.49 1.92 -0.23
C PRO A 331 -22.57 1.45 -1.68
N SER A 332 -22.28 2.32 -2.65
CA SER A 332 -22.22 2.01 -4.08
C SER A 332 -21.25 2.96 -4.80
N LEU A 333 -20.71 2.51 -5.93
CA LEU A 333 -19.91 3.33 -6.85
C LEU A 333 -20.73 4.00 -7.95
N ASP A 334 -22.00 3.64 -8.17
CA ASP A 334 -22.79 4.21 -9.26
C ASP A 334 -22.84 5.76 -9.24
N PRO A 335 -23.06 6.42 -8.08
CA PRO A 335 -23.06 7.88 -8.02
C PRO A 335 -21.67 8.50 -8.26
N ILE A 336 -20.61 7.72 -8.06
CA ILE A 336 -19.21 8.14 -8.16
C ILE A 336 -18.71 7.96 -9.60
N GLU A 337 -19.13 6.88 -10.27
CA GLU A 337 -18.77 6.54 -11.64
C GLU A 337 -19.53 7.34 -12.69
N ALA A 338 -20.69 7.90 -12.33
CA ALA A 338 -21.50 8.74 -13.20
C ALA A 338 -20.68 9.88 -13.84
N ASP A 339 -21.01 10.21 -15.09
CA ASP A 339 -20.44 11.33 -15.81
C ASP A 339 -20.64 12.65 -15.05
N VAL A 340 -19.85 13.67 -15.39
CA VAL A 340 -19.99 15.01 -14.79
C VAL A 340 -21.39 15.57 -15.10
N THR A 341 -22.09 16.02 -14.06
CA THR A 341 -23.45 16.55 -14.15
C THR A 341 -23.47 18.07 -14.40
N GLU A 342 -24.63 18.64 -14.74
CA GLU A 342 -24.78 20.09 -14.95
C GLU A 342 -24.50 20.90 -13.67
N ASP A 343 -24.81 20.37 -12.50
CA ASP A 343 -24.53 21.01 -11.20
C ASP A 343 -23.01 21.13 -10.92
N GLU A 344 -22.18 20.37 -11.64
CA GLU A 344 -20.73 20.27 -11.46
C GLU A 344 -19.94 21.09 -12.51
N VAL A 345 -20.66 21.84 -13.38
CA VAL A 345 -20.10 22.70 -14.45
C VAL A 345 -19.03 23.66 -13.96
N SER A 346 -19.16 24.15 -12.72
CA SER A 346 -18.20 25.07 -12.11
C SER A 346 -16.79 24.48 -11.95
N VAL A 347 -16.65 23.15 -12.00
CA VAL A 347 -15.39 22.42 -11.81
C VAL A 347 -14.93 21.74 -13.10
N ALA A 348 -15.83 21.10 -13.84
CA ALA A 348 -15.54 20.42 -15.10
C ALA A 348 -16.76 20.47 -16.04
N PRO A 349 -16.59 20.41 -17.37
CA PRO A 349 -17.71 20.40 -18.28
C PRO A 349 -18.59 19.15 -18.11
N PRO A 350 -19.91 19.25 -18.28
CA PRO A 350 -20.83 18.12 -18.11
C PRO A 350 -20.67 17.08 -19.24
N GLY A 351 -21.10 15.85 -18.97
CA GLY A 351 -21.00 14.72 -19.90
C GLY A 351 -19.60 14.13 -20.06
N TRP A 352 -18.63 14.57 -19.25
CA TRP A 352 -17.30 13.95 -19.24
C TRP A 352 -17.30 12.68 -18.37
N PRO A 353 -16.82 11.54 -18.91
CA PRO A 353 -16.77 10.31 -18.16
C PRO A 353 -15.69 10.34 -17.09
N MET A 354 -15.95 9.66 -15.97
CA MET A 354 -15.00 9.60 -14.88
C MET A 354 -13.82 8.66 -15.23
N PRO A 355 -12.55 9.12 -15.11
CA PRO A 355 -11.40 8.30 -15.44
C PRO A 355 -11.31 7.04 -14.56
N PRO A 356 -11.05 5.85 -15.13
CA PRO A 356 -11.04 4.58 -14.37
C PRO A 356 -10.08 4.58 -13.17
N HIS A 357 -8.94 5.24 -13.26
CA HIS A 357 -7.98 5.31 -12.16
C HIS A 357 -8.48 6.18 -10.99
N LEU A 358 -9.33 7.19 -11.25
CA LEU A 358 -9.96 7.99 -10.20
C LEU A 358 -11.12 7.23 -9.55
N VAL A 359 -11.91 6.50 -10.36
CA VAL A 359 -12.92 5.56 -9.86
C VAL A 359 -12.27 4.49 -8.99
N ALA A 360 -11.17 3.86 -9.44
CA ALA A 360 -10.43 2.88 -8.65
C ALA A 360 -9.89 3.46 -7.33
N LYS A 361 -9.55 4.75 -7.30
CA LYS A 361 -9.17 5.45 -6.07
C LYS A 361 -10.37 5.60 -5.13
N ALA A 362 -11.55 5.92 -5.65
CA ALA A 362 -12.80 5.99 -4.89
C ALA A 362 -13.27 4.61 -4.39
N ALA A 363 -13.11 3.57 -5.21
CA ALA A 363 -13.44 2.18 -4.89
C ALA A 363 -12.75 1.65 -3.62
N ARG A 364 -11.64 2.27 -3.19
CA ARG A 364 -10.98 1.94 -1.91
C ARG A 364 -11.85 2.23 -0.69
N ALA A 365 -12.85 3.11 -0.83
CA ALA A 365 -13.83 3.39 0.21
C ALA A 365 -15.11 2.56 0.08
N LEU A 366 -15.26 1.72 -0.95
CA LEU A 366 -16.44 0.86 -1.12
C LEU A 366 -16.60 -0.09 0.07
N GLU A 367 -17.82 -0.16 0.60
CA GLU A 367 -18.26 -1.16 1.55
C GLU A 367 -18.85 -2.35 0.80
N ALA A 368 -18.11 -3.46 0.79
CA ALA A 368 -18.52 -4.68 0.14
C ALA A 368 -17.95 -5.91 0.88
N PRO A 369 -18.48 -7.13 0.61
CA PRO A 369 -17.85 -8.36 1.05
C PRO A 369 -16.39 -8.46 0.55
N VAL A 370 -15.54 -9.14 1.32
CA VAL A 370 -14.10 -9.25 1.02
C VAL A 370 -13.84 -9.81 -0.38
N GLY A 371 -14.61 -10.84 -0.79
CA GLY A 371 -14.48 -11.44 -2.13
C GLY A 371 -14.75 -10.45 -3.26
N GLU A 372 -15.78 -9.62 -3.15
CA GLU A 372 -16.10 -8.59 -4.15
C GLU A 372 -14.99 -7.54 -4.25
N LEU A 373 -14.40 -7.13 -3.13
CA LEU A 373 -13.27 -6.19 -3.14
C LEU A 373 -12.01 -6.79 -3.79
N VAL A 374 -11.83 -8.11 -3.73
CA VAL A 374 -10.77 -8.81 -4.44
C VAL A 374 -11.04 -8.82 -5.95
N GLU A 375 -12.25 -9.22 -6.35
CA GLU A 375 -12.68 -9.25 -7.76
C GLU A 375 -12.56 -7.87 -8.44
N ARG A 376 -12.91 -6.80 -7.71
CA ARG A 376 -12.78 -5.41 -8.18
C ARG A 376 -11.33 -4.89 -8.17
N GLY A 377 -10.36 -5.67 -7.70
CA GLY A 377 -8.96 -5.26 -7.60
C GLY A 377 -8.68 -4.18 -6.56
N VAL A 378 -9.56 -4.01 -5.56
CA VAL A 378 -9.31 -3.13 -4.40
C VAL A 378 -8.37 -3.82 -3.42
N ILE A 379 -8.58 -5.12 -3.18
CA ILE A 379 -7.68 -5.98 -2.42
C ILE A 379 -6.78 -6.72 -3.41
N THR A 380 -5.53 -6.26 -3.51
CA THR A 380 -4.58 -6.73 -4.54
C THR A 380 -3.51 -7.70 -4.01
N SER A 381 -3.50 -7.98 -2.71
CA SER A 381 -2.56 -8.91 -2.09
C SER A 381 -3.04 -9.40 -0.72
N GLY A 382 -2.41 -10.47 -0.22
CA GLY A 382 -2.60 -10.94 1.15
C GLY A 382 -2.29 -9.90 2.23
N GLU A 383 -1.39 -8.95 1.95
CA GLU A 383 -1.07 -7.85 2.88
C GLU A 383 -2.21 -6.83 2.96
N VAL A 384 -2.85 -6.55 1.82
CA VAL A 384 -4.05 -5.69 1.79
C VAL A 384 -5.25 -6.41 2.41
N LEU A 385 -5.38 -7.72 2.18
CA LEU A 385 -6.38 -8.56 2.83
C LEU A 385 -6.24 -8.52 4.36
N ALA A 386 -5.02 -8.66 4.89
CA ALA A 386 -4.74 -8.57 6.31
C ALA A 386 -5.09 -7.21 6.94
N GLN A 387 -5.11 -6.12 6.16
CA GLN A 387 -5.51 -4.79 6.66
C GLN A 387 -7.02 -4.68 6.86
N VAL A 388 -7.83 -5.40 6.07
CA VAL A 388 -9.29 -5.31 6.14
C VAL A 388 -9.92 -6.37 7.04
N LEU A 389 -9.29 -7.56 7.16
CA LEU A 389 -9.82 -8.66 7.97
C LEU A 389 -10.15 -8.30 9.42
N PRO A 390 -9.39 -7.45 10.13
CA PRO A 390 -9.74 -7.02 11.49
C PRO A 390 -11.15 -6.41 11.63
N GLN A 391 -11.72 -5.88 10.56
CA GLN A 391 -13.11 -5.36 10.56
C GLN A 391 -14.14 -6.47 10.74
N VAL A 392 -13.83 -7.70 10.31
CA VAL A 392 -14.68 -8.90 10.50
C VAL A 392 -14.23 -9.67 11.73
N THR A 393 -12.93 -9.94 11.87
CA THR A 393 -12.42 -10.82 12.93
C THR A 393 -12.63 -10.22 14.32
N SER A 394 -12.61 -8.89 14.46
CA SER A 394 -12.88 -8.21 15.75
C SER A 394 -14.21 -8.64 16.39
N GLN A 395 -15.28 -8.75 15.61
CA GLN A 395 -16.59 -9.20 16.09
C GLN A 395 -16.56 -10.67 16.53
N LEU A 396 -15.87 -11.53 15.76
CA LEU A 396 -15.74 -12.95 16.07
C LEU A 396 -14.92 -13.20 17.35
N ILE A 397 -13.85 -12.42 17.58
CA ILE A 397 -13.05 -12.53 18.81
C ILE A 397 -13.83 -12.02 20.03
N ALA A 398 -14.67 -10.99 19.86
CA ALA A 398 -15.53 -10.46 20.92
C ALA A 398 -16.77 -11.33 21.21
N ALA A 399 -17.16 -12.25 20.33
CA ALA A 399 -18.38 -13.06 20.43
C ALA A 399 -18.50 -13.93 21.70
N ASN A 400 -17.40 -14.16 22.42
CA ASN A 400 -17.37 -14.88 23.70
C ASN A 400 -17.75 -14.01 24.91
N ILE A 401 -18.01 -12.72 24.71
CA ILE A 401 -18.42 -11.79 25.77
C ILE A 401 -19.96 -11.70 25.76
N ALA A 402 -20.60 -11.82 26.92
CA ALA A 402 -22.07 -11.75 27.05
C ALA A 402 -22.59 -10.32 26.95
N ASP A 403 -21.94 -9.40 27.66
CA ASP A 403 -22.29 -7.99 27.67
C ASP A 403 -21.98 -7.35 26.30
N ALA A 404 -23.00 -6.77 25.66
CA ALA A 404 -22.87 -6.17 24.33
C ALA A 404 -21.98 -4.91 24.31
N ALA A 405 -21.99 -4.11 25.38
CA ALA A 405 -21.17 -2.91 25.48
C ALA A 405 -19.67 -3.27 25.65
N LEU A 406 -19.38 -4.26 26.48
CA LEU A 406 -18.03 -4.80 26.63
C LEU A 406 -17.56 -5.48 25.35
N ALA A 407 -18.41 -6.29 24.71
CA ALA A 407 -18.08 -6.94 23.43
C ALA A 407 -17.72 -5.91 22.35
N SER A 408 -18.50 -4.82 22.25
CA SER A 408 -18.24 -3.72 21.32
C SER A 408 -16.90 -3.03 21.61
N THR A 409 -16.62 -2.74 22.88
CA THR A 409 -15.34 -2.13 23.30
C THR A 409 -14.17 -3.05 22.99
N TYR A 410 -14.31 -4.33 23.28
CA TYR A 410 -13.30 -5.35 23.01
C TYR A 410 -13.00 -5.48 21.52
N ALA A 411 -14.04 -5.53 20.66
CA ALA A 411 -13.91 -5.57 19.21
C ALA A 411 -13.16 -4.34 18.66
N ARG A 412 -13.53 -3.13 19.13
CA ARG A 412 -12.88 -1.88 18.71
C ARG A 412 -11.43 -1.79 19.17
N THR A 413 -11.15 -2.25 20.38
CA THR A 413 -9.78 -2.34 20.91
C THR A 413 -8.94 -3.31 20.11
N TYR A 414 -9.50 -4.48 19.74
CA TYR A 414 -8.84 -5.45 18.88
C TYR A 414 -8.53 -4.86 17.50
N ALA A 415 -9.51 -4.19 16.88
CA ALA A 415 -9.32 -3.54 15.58
C ALA A 415 -8.23 -2.46 15.63
N ALA A 416 -8.18 -1.63 16.68
CA ALA A 416 -7.13 -0.64 16.89
C ALA A 416 -5.76 -1.30 17.10
N PHE A 417 -5.69 -2.35 17.92
CA PHE A 417 -4.47 -3.11 18.17
C PHE A 417 -3.87 -3.71 16.89
N ARG A 418 -4.71 -4.19 15.96
CA ARG A 418 -4.25 -4.78 14.69
C ARG A 418 -3.72 -3.78 13.68
N ARG A 419 -4.07 -2.48 13.81
CA ARG A 419 -3.49 -1.41 12.97
C ARG A 419 -2.06 -1.03 13.39
N ARG A 420 -1.61 -1.50 14.55
CA ARG A 420 -0.27 -1.20 15.06
C ARG A 420 0.81 -1.85 14.19
N ARG A 421 1.88 -1.11 13.98
CA ARG A 421 3.07 -1.63 13.31
C ARG A 421 3.85 -2.52 14.27
N SER A 422 4.35 -3.64 13.77
CA SER A 422 5.21 -4.54 14.54
C SER A 422 6.62 -3.99 14.68
N LEU A 423 7.24 -4.26 15.83
CA LEU A 423 8.63 -3.90 16.09
C LEU A 423 9.59 -4.88 15.39
N LEU A 424 10.79 -4.41 15.09
CA LEU A 424 11.91 -5.29 14.75
C LEU A 424 12.41 -5.96 16.03
N LEU A 425 12.26 -7.28 16.12
CA LEU A 425 12.65 -8.07 17.29
C LEU A 425 13.80 -9.02 16.94
N LEU A 426 14.74 -9.15 17.86
CA LEU A 426 15.87 -10.08 17.78
C LEU A 426 15.75 -11.14 18.88
N ASN A 427 16.69 -12.10 18.94
CA ASN A 427 16.80 -13.09 20.03
C ASN A 427 15.55 -13.96 20.25
N LEU A 428 14.74 -14.21 19.21
CA LEU A 428 13.46 -14.92 19.29
C LEU A 428 12.43 -14.24 20.21
N GLU A 429 12.56 -12.94 20.44
CA GLU A 429 11.53 -12.17 21.13
C GLU A 429 10.21 -12.16 20.33
N HIS A 430 9.10 -12.05 21.05
CA HIS A 430 7.77 -12.04 20.46
C HIS A 430 7.11 -10.68 20.61
N GLN A 431 6.34 -10.31 19.58
CA GLN A 431 5.53 -9.09 19.61
C GLN A 431 4.58 -9.12 20.80
N VAL A 432 4.25 -7.92 21.28
CA VAL A 432 3.16 -7.70 22.23
C VAL A 432 1.89 -8.31 21.66
N ARG A 433 1.17 -9.08 22.48
CA ARG A 433 -0.04 -9.81 22.13
C ARG A 433 -1.29 -9.06 22.55
N PHE A 434 -2.41 -9.57 22.05
CA PHE A 434 -3.78 -9.22 22.42
C PHE A 434 -3.94 -8.95 23.92
N GLU A 435 -3.60 -10.03 24.60
CA GLU A 435 -3.89 -10.34 25.97
C GLU A 435 -2.85 -9.73 26.92
N ASP A 436 -1.77 -9.15 26.38
CA ASP A 436 -0.74 -8.46 27.15
C ASP A 436 -1.16 -7.03 27.54
N LEU A 437 -2.26 -6.51 26.97
CA LEU A 437 -2.80 -5.21 27.35
C LEU A 437 -3.51 -5.30 28.71
N PRO A 438 -3.21 -4.45 29.71
CA PRO A 438 -3.76 -4.55 31.05
C PRO A 438 -5.30 -4.57 31.09
N TRP A 439 -5.96 -3.71 30.30
CA TRP A 439 -7.42 -3.64 30.25
C TRP A 439 -8.05 -4.82 29.49
N VAL A 440 -7.33 -5.46 28.57
CA VAL A 440 -7.78 -6.71 27.92
C VAL A 440 -7.63 -7.89 28.87
N ALA A 441 -6.50 -7.96 29.58
CA ALA A 441 -6.26 -8.97 30.61
C ALA A 441 -7.32 -8.89 31.72
N ALA A 442 -7.68 -7.67 32.17
CA ALA A 442 -8.69 -7.43 33.19
C ALA A 442 -10.08 -7.97 32.80
N VAL A 443 -10.42 -7.99 31.51
CA VAL A 443 -11.72 -8.47 31.04
C VAL A 443 -11.70 -9.92 30.53
N SER A 444 -10.53 -10.56 30.49
CA SER A 444 -10.36 -11.95 30.07
C SER A 444 -11.24 -12.95 30.87
N PRO A 445 -11.41 -12.81 32.20
CA PRO A 445 -12.28 -13.71 32.99
C PRO A 445 -13.76 -13.70 32.57
N TYR A 446 -14.24 -12.63 31.91
CA TYR A 446 -15.63 -12.50 31.47
C TYR A 446 -15.86 -13.04 30.04
N ARG A 447 -14.85 -13.68 29.46
CA ARG A 447 -14.96 -14.37 28.17
C ARG A 447 -15.33 -15.83 28.42
N GLU A 448 -16.56 -16.18 28.05
CA GLU A 448 -17.03 -17.56 28.13
C GLU A 448 -16.81 -18.25 26.79
N ARG A 449 -16.31 -19.49 26.83
CA ARG A 449 -16.15 -20.26 25.60
C ARG A 449 -17.52 -20.68 25.08
N ARG A 450 -17.90 -20.15 23.91
CA ARG A 450 -19.16 -20.52 23.24
C ARG A 450 -18.89 -21.38 22.02
N GLU A 451 -19.58 -22.51 21.91
CA GLU A 451 -19.46 -23.41 20.75
C GLU A 451 -19.82 -22.70 19.45
N GLN A 452 -20.86 -21.86 19.45
CA GLN A 452 -21.25 -21.11 18.26
C GLN A 452 -20.14 -20.16 17.80
N ALA A 453 -19.51 -19.43 18.73
CA ALA A 453 -18.42 -18.52 18.41
C ALA A 453 -17.18 -19.28 17.88
N ALA A 454 -16.86 -20.44 18.47
CA ALA A 454 -15.78 -21.30 17.99
C ALA A 454 -16.05 -21.81 16.56
N ARG A 455 -17.28 -22.27 16.28
CA ARG A 455 -17.69 -22.70 14.92
C ARG A 455 -17.62 -21.57 13.90
N SER A 456 -18.14 -20.39 14.23
CA SER A 456 -18.07 -19.22 13.34
C SER A 456 -16.62 -18.77 13.09
N ALA A 457 -15.74 -18.83 14.09
CA ALA A 457 -14.32 -18.55 13.92
C ALA A 457 -13.62 -19.60 13.02
N ALA A 458 -13.93 -20.88 13.18
CA ALA A 458 -13.41 -21.95 12.33
C ALA A 458 -13.87 -21.79 10.87
N GLN A 459 -15.15 -21.50 10.65
CA GLN A 459 -15.71 -21.24 9.33
C GLN A 459 -15.04 -20.01 8.68
N SER A 460 -14.95 -18.89 9.40
CA SER A 460 -14.29 -17.68 8.89
C SER A 460 -12.81 -17.92 8.57
N LEU A 461 -12.09 -18.69 9.38
CA LEU A 461 -10.72 -19.10 9.10
C LEU A 461 -10.63 -19.93 7.81
N ARG A 462 -11.54 -20.91 7.63
CA ARG A 462 -11.62 -21.73 6.43
C ARG A 462 -11.90 -20.89 5.17
N GLU A 463 -12.95 -20.07 5.20
CA GLU A 463 -13.36 -19.21 4.08
C GLU A 463 -12.27 -18.20 3.71
N THR A 464 -11.63 -17.57 4.70
CA THR A 464 -10.56 -16.61 4.45
C THR A 464 -9.30 -17.28 3.93
N THR A 465 -8.99 -18.50 4.38
CA THR A 465 -7.87 -19.29 3.85
C THR A 465 -8.11 -19.62 2.39
N VAL A 466 -9.30 -20.14 2.05
CA VAL A 466 -9.69 -20.44 0.66
C VAL A 466 -9.60 -19.18 -0.20
N LEU A 467 -10.16 -18.05 0.26
CA LEU A 467 -10.08 -16.78 -0.47
C LEU A 467 -8.63 -16.35 -0.72
N ALA A 468 -7.78 -16.36 0.30
CA ALA A 468 -6.39 -15.96 0.17
C ALA A 468 -5.60 -16.83 -0.83
N LEU A 469 -5.81 -18.15 -0.78
CA LEU A 469 -5.15 -19.10 -1.67
C LEU A 469 -5.69 -19.05 -3.11
N SER A 470 -7.00 -18.87 -3.28
CA SER A 470 -7.62 -18.73 -4.61
C SER A 470 -7.22 -17.44 -5.31
N SER A 471 -7.14 -16.34 -4.56
CA SER A 471 -6.88 -15.02 -5.15
C SER A 471 -5.40 -14.70 -5.32
N PHE A 472 -4.53 -15.30 -4.50
CA PHE A 472 -3.09 -15.04 -4.54
C PHE A 472 -2.25 -16.34 -4.48
N PRO A 473 -2.50 -17.34 -5.34
CA PRO A 473 -1.82 -18.65 -5.29
C PRO A 473 -0.31 -18.54 -5.51
N GLN A 474 0.18 -17.46 -6.09
CA GLN A 474 1.61 -17.20 -6.29
C GLN A 474 2.35 -16.72 -5.03
N ALA A 475 1.64 -16.16 -4.04
CA ALA A 475 2.24 -15.35 -2.97
C ALA A 475 2.16 -16.01 -1.60
N MET A 476 3.28 -16.05 -0.87
CA MET A 476 3.28 -16.57 0.50
C MET A 476 2.29 -15.78 1.36
N LEU A 477 1.62 -16.46 2.30
CA LEU A 477 0.73 -15.80 3.24
C LEU A 477 1.55 -14.86 4.15
N PRO A 478 1.28 -13.55 4.14
CA PRO A 478 2.11 -12.60 4.86
C PRO A 478 1.89 -12.67 6.37
N ASN A 479 2.90 -12.24 7.14
CA ASN A 479 2.87 -12.31 8.60
C ASN A 479 1.64 -11.67 9.24
N PRO A 480 1.15 -10.47 8.81
CA PRO A 480 -0.08 -9.91 9.35
C PRO A 480 -1.31 -10.82 9.14
N LEU A 481 -1.42 -11.47 7.97
CA LEU A 481 -2.49 -12.44 7.70
C LEU A 481 -2.37 -13.67 8.59
N MET A 482 -1.15 -14.19 8.78
CA MET A 482 -0.90 -15.33 9.66
C MET A 482 -1.26 -15.04 11.13
N ARG A 483 -1.09 -13.79 11.59
CA ARG A 483 -1.52 -13.37 12.94
C ARG A 483 -3.04 -13.40 13.09
N GLU A 484 -3.79 -12.97 12.08
CA GLU A 484 -5.26 -13.09 12.08
C GLU A 484 -5.68 -14.56 12.07
N PHE A 485 -5.03 -15.40 11.26
CA PHE A 485 -5.31 -16.84 11.25
C PHE A 485 -5.02 -17.50 12.60
N GLY A 486 -3.92 -17.12 13.26
CA GLY A 486 -3.62 -17.58 14.62
C GLY A 486 -4.67 -17.15 15.65
N ALA A 487 -5.21 -15.93 15.53
CA ALA A 487 -6.27 -15.45 16.42
C ALA A 487 -7.59 -16.21 16.22
N LEU A 488 -8.00 -16.41 14.96
CA LEU A 488 -9.19 -17.20 14.63
C LEU A 488 -9.02 -18.67 15.03
N ALA A 489 -7.84 -19.27 14.80
CA ALA A 489 -7.55 -20.63 15.21
C ALA A 489 -7.66 -20.79 16.73
N THR A 490 -7.09 -19.85 17.49
CA THR A 490 -7.21 -19.85 18.96
C THR A 490 -8.67 -19.75 19.41
N GLN A 491 -9.45 -18.86 18.79
CA GLN A 491 -10.88 -18.70 19.06
C GLN A 491 -11.68 -19.96 18.70
N ALA A 492 -11.32 -20.65 17.62
CA ALA A 492 -11.88 -21.93 17.20
C ALA A 492 -11.41 -23.12 18.07
N GLY A 493 -10.41 -22.93 18.94
CA GLY A 493 -9.80 -24.00 19.72
C GLY A 493 -8.85 -24.91 18.94
N LEU A 494 -8.43 -24.50 17.75
CA LEU A 494 -7.47 -25.21 16.91
C LEU A 494 -6.04 -24.87 17.32
N GLN A 495 -5.18 -25.90 17.37
CA GLN A 495 -3.74 -25.73 17.64
C GLN A 495 -2.96 -25.89 16.35
N LEU A 496 -2.58 -24.77 15.74
CA LEU A 496 -1.88 -24.74 14.46
C LEU A 496 -0.43 -24.23 14.65
N PRO A 497 0.61 -24.97 14.23
CA PRO A 497 1.99 -24.50 14.28
C PRO A 497 2.32 -23.50 13.14
N LEU A 498 1.59 -22.38 13.07
CA LEU A 498 1.68 -21.41 11.95
C LEU A 498 2.96 -20.57 11.96
N VAL A 499 4.00 -20.91 11.21
CA VAL A 499 5.30 -20.22 11.20
C VAL A 499 5.26 -18.85 10.52
N ASP A 500 6.16 -17.96 10.94
CA ASP A 500 6.30 -16.61 10.39
C ASP A 500 7.36 -16.58 9.26
N GLU A 501 7.24 -15.66 8.31
CA GLU A 501 8.34 -15.31 7.41
C GLU A 501 9.39 -14.50 8.19
N VAL A 502 10.65 -14.95 8.16
CA VAL A 502 11.78 -14.32 8.84
C VAL A 502 12.68 -13.66 7.81
N ALA A 503 13.16 -12.45 8.10
CA ALA A 503 14.09 -11.75 7.22
C ALA A 503 15.53 -12.27 7.40
N ALA A 504 16.27 -12.40 6.30
CA ALA A 504 17.58 -13.05 6.27
C ALA A 504 18.69 -12.26 7.00
N ASP A 505 18.56 -10.94 7.05
CA ASP A 505 19.47 -10.02 7.73
C ASP A 505 19.36 -10.08 9.26
N ILE A 506 18.20 -10.48 9.81
CA ILE A 506 17.97 -10.64 11.25
C ILE A 506 17.98 -12.10 11.73
N PHE A 507 18.12 -13.06 10.83
CA PHE A 507 18.12 -14.47 11.19
C PHE A 507 19.37 -14.88 11.97
N MET A 508 19.18 -15.45 13.16
CA MET A 508 20.26 -15.79 14.11
C MET A 508 20.64 -17.29 14.09
N GLY A 509 20.35 -17.99 12.99
CA GLY A 509 20.78 -19.37 12.76
C GLY A 509 20.02 -20.42 13.58
N THR A 510 18.80 -20.15 14.05
CA THR A 510 18.04 -21.10 14.86
C THR A 510 16.54 -20.96 14.69
N PHE A 511 15.81 -22.05 14.94
CA PHE A 511 14.36 -22.13 14.85
C PHE A 511 13.75 -22.64 16.16
N THR A 512 12.52 -22.21 16.44
CA THR A 512 11.74 -22.71 17.59
C THR A 512 11.10 -24.06 17.26
N LYS A 513 10.66 -24.81 18.29
CA LYS A 513 9.93 -26.08 18.13
C LYS A 513 8.76 -25.99 17.14
N LYS A 514 8.07 -24.84 17.11
CA LYS A 514 6.96 -24.54 16.20
C LYS A 514 7.27 -24.86 14.72
N TRP A 515 8.50 -24.58 14.27
CA TRP A 515 8.94 -24.86 12.90
C TRP A 515 9.04 -26.36 12.62
N ARG A 516 9.57 -27.12 13.57
CA ARG A 516 9.64 -28.58 13.47
C ARG A 516 8.23 -29.20 13.44
N ASP A 517 7.33 -28.73 14.29
CA ASP A 517 5.95 -29.24 14.36
C ASP A 517 5.19 -28.97 13.02
N ALA A 518 5.42 -27.81 12.39
CA ALA A 518 4.91 -27.51 11.05
C ALA A 518 5.50 -28.43 9.98
N ALA A 519 6.81 -28.72 10.04
CA ALA A 519 7.49 -29.57 9.07
C ALA A 519 7.05 -31.04 9.17
N VAL A 520 6.80 -31.54 10.38
CA VAL A 520 6.21 -32.87 10.60
C VAL A 520 4.84 -32.97 9.94
N THR A 521 4.00 -31.94 10.09
CA THR A 521 2.67 -31.88 9.48
C THR A 521 2.78 -31.90 7.95
N ALA A 522 3.70 -31.11 7.39
CA ALA A 522 3.97 -31.07 5.95
C ALA A 522 4.45 -32.42 5.39
N SER A 523 5.43 -33.05 6.04
CA SER A 523 5.93 -34.38 5.67
C SER A 523 4.82 -35.43 5.62
N ARG A 524 3.94 -35.44 6.64
CA ARG A 524 2.82 -36.38 6.72
C ARG A 524 1.80 -36.16 5.61
N LEU A 525 1.33 -34.92 5.44
CA LEU A 525 0.28 -34.61 4.45
C LEU A 525 0.76 -34.88 3.01
N LEU A 526 2.01 -34.58 2.73
CA LEU A 526 2.58 -34.62 1.38
C LEU A 526 3.33 -35.92 1.08
N GLU A 527 3.24 -36.94 1.94
CA GLU A 527 3.95 -38.19 1.72
C GLU A 527 3.61 -38.79 0.34
N GLY A 528 4.65 -39.16 -0.41
CA GLY A 528 4.50 -39.74 -1.75
C GLY A 528 4.05 -38.76 -2.84
N SER A 529 3.75 -37.50 -2.51
CA SER A 529 3.28 -36.48 -3.46
C SER A 529 4.40 -35.92 -4.36
N LEU A 530 4.03 -35.14 -5.38
CA LEU A 530 5.00 -34.49 -6.28
C LEU A 530 5.91 -33.52 -5.52
N TYR A 531 5.36 -32.72 -4.61
CA TYR A 531 6.12 -31.75 -3.80
C TYR A 531 7.15 -32.46 -2.92
N ALA A 532 6.78 -33.57 -2.28
CA ALA A 532 7.70 -34.38 -1.49
C ALA A 532 8.84 -34.98 -2.31
N ARG A 533 8.57 -35.41 -3.54
CA ARG A 533 9.62 -35.90 -4.45
C ARG A 533 10.51 -34.78 -4.99
N TYR A 534 9.93 -33.65 -5.37
CA TYR A 534 10.67 -32.52 -5.97
C TYR A 534 11.62 -31.87 -4.96
N TYR A 535 11.14 -31.62 -3.74
CA TYR A 535 11.91 -30.99 -2.67
C TYR A 535 12.55 -31.97 -1.69
N ASP A 536 12.43 -33.28 -1.92
CA ASP A 536 13.02 -34.33 -1.07
C ASP A 536 12.65 -34.14 0.42
N LEU A 537 11.35 -34.15 0.72
CA LEU A 537 10.86 -34.02 2.09
C LEU A 537 11.21 -35.28 2.90
N PRO A 538 11.65 -35.13 4.16
CA PRO A 538 11.84 -36.27 5.05
C PRO A 538 10.53 -37.03 5.24
N ARG A 539 10.57 -38.36 5.14
CA ARG A 539 9.41 -39.22 5.49
C ARG A 539 9.21 -39.23 7.00
N ASP A 540 10.30 -39.48 7.72
CA ASP A 540 10.33 -39.53 9.18
C ASP A 540 11.20 -38.41 9.74
N TRP A 541 10.75 -37.85 10.86
CA TRP A 541 11.54 -36.90 11.66
C TRP A 541 12.07 -37.63 12.89
N PRO A 542 13.38 -37.53 13.21
CA PRO A 542 13.97 -38.23 14.35
C PRO A 542 13.21 -37.94 15.65
N SER A 543 12.99 -38.96 16.48
CA SER A 543 12.37 -38.76 17.80
C SER A 543 13.19 -37.77 18.62
N VAL A 544 12.49 -36.87 19.31
CA VAL A 544 13.10 -35.88 20.22
C VAL A 544 13.31 -36.45 21.63
N GLU A 545 12.86 -37.69 21.87
CA GLU A 545 13.03 -38.38 23.15
C GLU A 545 14.51 -38.68 23.41
N GLY A 546 15.02 -38.26 24.56
CA GLY A 546 16.42 -38.45 24.97
C GLY A 546 17.41 -37.37 24.51
N ARG A 547 17.05 -36.45 23.61
CA ARG A 547 17.89 -35.30 23.26
C ARG A 547 17.81 -34.22 24.34
N ARG A 548 18.96 -33.62 24.68
CA ARG A 548 19.04 -32.54 25.68
C ARG A 548 18.17 -31.38 25.22
N ARG A 549 17.18 -30.99 26.03
CA ARG A 549 16.29 -29.87 25.71
C ARG A 549 17.09 -28.57 25.77
N VAL A 550 17.59 -28.11 24.64
CA VAL A 550 18.31 -26.85 24.57
C VAL A 550 17.30 -25.71 24.56
N LYS A 551 17.52 -24.75 25.47
CA LYS A 551 16.83 -23.47 25.46
C LYS A 551 17.81 -22.40 25.01
N ARG A 552 17.41 -21.59 24.04
CA ARG A 552 18.16 -20.40 23.65
C ARG A 552 17.25 -19.19 23.85
N TRP A 553 17.74 -18.19 24.60
CA TRP A 553 16.97 -17.00 24.97
C TRP A 553 15.60 -17.34 25.60
N GLY A 554 15.56 -18.37 26.46
CA GLY A 554 14.35 -18.84 27.13
C GLY A 554 13.39 -19.69 26.29
N GLN A 555 13.59 -19.79 24.98
CA GLN A 555 12.73 -20.52 24.05
C GLN A 555 13.24 -21.94 23.76
N ARG A 556 12.31 -22.89 23.53
CA ARG A 556 12.65 -24.26 23.10
C ARG A 556 13.01 -24.25 21.63
N THR A 557 14.25 -24.60 21.31
CA THR A 557 14.78 -24.67 19.93
C THR A 557 14.56 -26.04 19.31
N ALA A 558 14.63 -26.11 17.98
CA ALA A 558 14.63 -27.34 17.19
C ALA A 558 15.97 -27.48 16.43
N GLU A 559 16.96 -28.09 17.09
CA GLU A 559 18.32 -28.23 16.54
C GLU A 559 18.35 -29.15 15.32
N ASP A 560 17.62 -30.26 15.35
CA ASP A 560 17.49 -31.20 14.24
C ASP A 560 16.92 -30.55 12.98
N PHE A 561 15.91 -29.71 13.14
CA PHE A 561 15.34 -28.93 12.05
C PHE A 561 16.35 -27.90 11.50
N ALA A 562 17.06 -27.19 12.39
CA ALA A 562 18.05 -26.19 11.99
C ALA A 562 19.25 -26.82 11.25
N GLU A 563 19.73 -27.97 11.72
CA GLU A 563 20.80 -28.76 11.11
C GLU A 563 20.41 -29.20 9.69
N LEU A 564 19.20 -29.76 9.51
CA LEU A 564 18.73 -30.17 8.20
C LEU A 564 18.60 -29.00 7.21
N CYS A 565 18.05 -27.86 7.66
CA CYS A 565 17.99 -26.65 6.84
C CYS A 565 19.39 -26.17 6.43
N THR A 566 20.35 -26.22 7.36
CA THR A 566 21.74 -25.81 7.10
C THR A 566 22.41 -26.73 6.11
N GLN A 567 22.32 -28.05 6.31
CA GLN A 567 22.87 -29.05 5.39
C GLN A 567 22.30 -28.88 3.98
N ARG A 568 20.98 -28.75 3.84
CA ARG A 568 20.34 -28.58 2.52
C ARG A 568 20.66 -27.24 1.86
N SER A 569 20.97 -26.20 2.63
CA SER A 569 21.33 -24.88 2.09
C SER A 569 22.63 -24.89 1.28
N GLU A 570 23.47 -25.93 1.42
CA GLU A 570 24.69 -26.10 0.65
C GLU A 570 24.44 -26.18 -0.86
N GLU A 571 23.27 -26.69 -1.29
CA GLU A 571 22.85 -26.74 -2.71
C GLU A 571 22.89 -25.36 -3.37
N ALA A 572 22.57 -24.30 -2.62
CA ALA A 572 22.49 -22.94 -3.13
C ALA A 572 23.86 -22.26 -3.30
N ARG A 573 24.96 -22.93 -2.91
CA ARG A 573 26.33 -22.37 -3.02
C ARG A 573 26.87 -22.56 -4.43
N SER A 574 27.29 -21.47 -5.06
CA SER A 574 27.99 -21.49 -6.35
C SER A 574 29.42 -20.95 -6.21
N GLY A 575 30.42 -21.83 -6.31
CA GLY A 575 31.84 -21.49 -6.27
C GLY A 575 32.49 -21.51 -4.88
N SER A 576 33.77 -21.11 -4.81
CA SER A 576 34.61 -21.13 -3.61
C SER A 576 34.62 -19.82 -2.81
N ASP A 577 33.97 -18.77 -3.30
CA ASP A 577 33.98 -17.45 -2.65
C ASP A 577 33.15 -17.44 -1.37
N ARG A 578 33.63 -16.70 -0.36
CA ARG A 578 32.86 -16.40 0.85
C ARG A 578 31.71 -15.46 0.47
N GLY A 579 30.57 -16.04 0.09
CA GLY A 579 29.37 -15.27 -0.24
C GLY A 579 28.81 -14.48 0.94
N SER A 580 27.89 -13.54 0.66
CA SER A 580 27.24 -12.70 1.66
C SER A 580 26.55 -13.55 2.74
N TYR A 581 26.74 -13.19 4.02
CA TYR A 581 26.07 -13.85 5.14
C TYR A 581 24.54 -13.79 5.01
N ILE A 582 24.00 -12.71 4.43
CA ILE A 582 22.56 -12.54 4.17
C ILE A 582 22.09 -13.60 3.17
N ALA A 583 22.87 -13.85 2.12
CA ALA A 583 22.55 -14.87 1.13
C ALA A 583 22.59 -16.28 1.73
N ALA A 584 23.58 -16.56 2.60
CA ALA A 584 23.66 -17.84 3.32
C ALA A 584 22.47 -18.04 4.26
N ASN A 585 22.12 -17.03 5.06
CA ASN A 585 20.92 -17.05 5.90
C ASN A 585 19.64 -17.22 5.09
N GLY A 586 19.53 -16.51 3.97
CA GLY A 586 18.40 -16.62 3.05
C GLY A 586 18.24 -18.02 2.47
N ALA A 587 19.34 -18.70 2.13
CA ALA A 587 19.32 -20.09 1.68
C ALA A 587 18.84 -21.06 2.78
N VAL A 588 19.27 -20.88 4.03
CA VAL A 588 18.77 -21.67 5.18
C VAL A 588 17.28 -21.44 5.41
N LEU A 589 16.83 -20.18 5.37
CA LEU A 589 15.43 -19.81 5.51
C LEU A 589 14.57 -20.38 4.38
N GLU A 590 15.08 -20.41 3.14
CA GLU A 590 14.39 -21.03 2.02
C GLU A 590 14.17 -22.53 2.24
N GLN A 591 15.13 -23.24 2.82
CA GLN A 591 14.92 -24.65 3.20
C GLN A 591 13.84 -24.78 4.27
N SER A 592 13.77 -23.86 5.23
CA SER A 592 12.71 -23.88 6.24
C SER A 592 11.33 -23.64 5.62
N GLN A 593 11.21 -22.76 4.62
CA GLN A 593 9.98 -22.51 3.86
C GLN A 593 9.55 -23.75 3.06
N ILE A 594 10.51 -24.46 2.48
CA ILE A 594 10.27 -25.72 1.75
C ILE A 594 9.74 -26.80 2.71
N LEU A 595 10.45 -27.05 3.80
CA LEU A 595 10.15 -28.14 4.74
C LEU A 595 8.82 -27.93 5.48
N THR A 596 8.42 -26.68 5.69
CA THR A 596 7.15 -26.33 6.33
C THR A 596 6.03 -26.02 5.34
N THR A 597 6.33 -26.03 4.03
CA THR A 597 5.47 -25.49 2.95
C THR A 597 4.98 -24.06 3.19
N GLN A 598 5.68 -23.32 4.05
CA GLN A 598 5.23 -22.07 4.65
C GLN A 598 3.73 -22.08 5.02
N ASN A 599 3.34 -23.04 5.87
CA ASN A 599 1.99 -23.21 6.42
C ASN A 599 0.91 -23.76 5.48
N LEU A 600 1.16 -23.95 4.18
CA LEU A 600 0.14 -24.48 3.27
C LEU A 600 -0.37 -25.85 3.74
N ALA A 601 0.53 -26.79 4.05
CA ALA A 601 0.15 -28.11 4.54
C ALA A 601 -0.56 -28.04 5.90
N VAL A 602 -0.11 -27.17 6.82
CA VAL A 602 -0.73 -27.01 8.14
C VAL A 602 -2.17 -26.52 8.00
N LEU A 603 -2.41 -25.54 7.14
CA LEU A 603 -3.75 -25.01 6.90
C LEU A 603 -4.63 -26.02 6.16
N VAL A 604 -4.10 -26.71 5.14
CA VAL A 604 -4.87 -27.69 4.37
C VAL A 604 -5.31 -28.88 5.22
N ASP A 605 -4.39 -29.41 6.03
CA ASP A 605 -4.65 -30.53 6.94
C ASP A 605 -5.65 -30.15 8.03
N ALA A 606 -5.37 -29.08 8.77
CA ALA A 606 -6.16 -28.75 9.95
C ALA A 606 -7.52 -28.10 9.66
N LEU A 607 -7.71 -27.55 8.46
CA LEU A 607 -8.99 -27.01 8.02
C LEU A 607 -9.74 -27.97 7.09
N GLU A 608 -9.26 -29.20 6.90
CA GLU A 608 -9.89 -30.23 6.05
C GLU A 608 -10.14 -29.74 4.61
N LEU A 609 -9.12 -29.13 4.01
CA LEU A 609 -9.21 -28.52 2.67
C LEU A 609 -8.71 -29.44 1.54
N THR A 610 -8.32 -30.68 1.83
CA THR A 610 -7.74 -31.61 0.84
C THR A 610 -8.60 -31.76 -0.41
N ASP A 611 -9.92 -31.94 -0.26
CA ASP A 611 -10.82 -32.12 -1.41
C ASP A 611 -10.94 -30.85 -2.25
N TRP A 612 -11.03 -29.69 -1.58
CA TRP A 612 -11.01 -28.39 -2.25
C TRP A 612 -9.71 -28.18 -3.04
N VAL A 613 -8.54 -28.52 -2.46
CA VAL A 613 -7.26 -28.41 -3.17
C VAL A 613 -7.17 -29.39 -4.34
N ARG A 614 -7.75 -30.59 -4.25
CA ARG A 614 -7.80 -31.53 -5.38
C ARG A 614 -8.58 -30.94 -6.57
N GLU A 615 -9.69 -30.26 -6.28
CA GLU A 615 -10.55 -29.63 -7.29
C GLU A 615 -9.90 -28.37 -7.90
N ALA A 616 -9.49 -27.41 -7.05
CA ALA A 616 -8.94 -26.13 -7.50
C ALA A 616 -7.46 -26.20 -7.89
N GLY A 617 -6.72 -27.21 -7.41
CA GLY A 617 -5.28 -27.32 -7.52
C GLY A 617 -4.70 -27.16 -8.93
N PRO A 618 -5.27 -27.78 -9.98
CA PRO A 618 -4.79 -27.61 -11.35
C PRO A 618 -4.80 -26.14 -11.81
N GLU A 619 -5.86 -25.39 -11.48
CA GLU A 619 -6.00 -23.99 -11.85
C GLU A 619 -5.04 -23.11 -11.02
N LEU A 620 -4.98 -23.31 -9.71
CA LEU A 620 -4.08 -22.56 -8.82
C LEU A 620 -2.61 -22.78 -9.20
N ALA A 621 -2.24 -24.01 -9.57
CA ALA A 621 -0.91 -24.31 -10.07
C ALA A 621 -0.60 -23.56 -11.37
N ASP A 622 -1.53 -23.55 -12.33
CA ASP A 622 -1.37 -22.85 -13.59
C ASP A 622 -1.21 -21.34 -13.41
N GLN A 623 -2.04 -20.73 -12.54
CA GLN A 623 -1.95 -19.31 -12.19
C GLN A 623 -0.58 -18.98 -11.56
N ALA A 624 -0.12 -19.78 -10.60
CA ALA A 624 1.17 -19.59 -9.96
C ALA A 624 2.34 -19.74 -10.95
N PHE A 625 2.34 -20.78 -11.79
CA PHE A 625 3.38 -20.97 -12.81
C PHE A 625 3.40 -19.85 -13.85
N SER A 626 2.23 -19.46 -14.36
CA SER A 626 2.08 -18.34 -15.30
C SER A 626 2.55 -17.02 -14.69
N TRP A 627 2.30 -16.81 -13.39
CA TRP A 627 2.84 -15.65 -12.68
C TRP A 627 4.37 -15.68 -12.60
N SER A 628 4.98 -16.82 -12.26
CA SER A 628 6.44 -16.98 -12.18
C SER A 628 7.12 -16.64 -13.51
N VAL A 629 6.59 -17.17 -14.62
CA VAL A 629 7.11 -16.89 -15.96
C VAL A 629 6.99 -15.40 -16.28
N ARG A 630 5.80 -14.81 -16.13
CA ARG A 630 5.57 -13.38 -16.40
C ARG A 630 6.49 -12.49 -15.56
N ARG A 631 6.70 -12.84 -14.29
CA ARG A 631 7.57 -12.06 -13.38
C ARG A 631 9.02 -12.04 -13.84
N LEU A 632 9.54 -13.15 -14.35
CA LEU A 632 10.92 -13.25 -14.84
C LEU A 632 11.13 -12.65 -16.23
N LEU A 633 10.06 -12.47 -17.02
CA LEU A 633 10.09 -11.77 -18.30
C LEU A 633 10.07 -10.25 -18.16
N GLN A 634 9.64 -9.71 -17.01
CA GLN A 634 9.59 -8.27 -16.77
C GLN A 634 11.01 -7.67 -16.68
N PRO A 635 11.30 -6.58 -17.42
CA PRO A 635 12.55 -5.86 -17.27
C PRO A 635 12.68 -5.30 -15.85
N ALA A 636 13.78 -5.64 -15.18
CA ALA A 636 14.08 -5.12 -13.87
C ALA A 636 15.09 -3.96 -13.98
N PRO A 637 14.81 -2.81 -13.31
CA PRO A 637 15.61 -1.59 -13.45
C PRO A 637 17.03 -1.75 -12.92
N ASP A 638 17.22 -2.61 -11.92
CA ASP A 638 18.49 -2.83 -11.24
C ASP A 638 18.68 -4.30 -10.84
N TRP A 639 19.88 -4.62 -10.38
CA TRP A 639 20.27 -5.97 -9.96
C TRP A 639 19.48 -6.50 -8.75
N VAL A 640 19.18 -5.67 -7.77
CA VAL A 640 18.43 -6.06 -6.56
C VAL A 640 16.99 -6.43 -6.95
N SER A 641 16.38 -5.63 -7.83
CA SER A 641 15.07 -5.91 -8.40
C SER A 641 15.03 -7.24 -9.17
N ARG A 642 16.12 -7.61 -9.87
CA ARG A 642 16.25 -8.94 -10.53
C ARG A 642 16.28 -10.07 -9.53
N LEU A 643 17.08 -9.96 -8.46
CA LEU A 643 17.15 -10.96 -7.40
C LEU A 643 15.80 -11.12 -6.69
N GLN A 644 15.09 -10.02 -6.43
CA GLN A 644 13.74 -10.06 -5.87
C GLN A 644 12.74 -10.74 -6.82
N ALA A 645 12.85 -10.52 -8.14
CA ALA A 645 12.04 -11.23 -9.12
C ALA A 645 12.27 -12.74 -9.09
N ILE A 646 13.52 -13.19 -9.00
CA ILE A 646 13.87 -14.62 -8.85
C ILE A 646 13.30 -15.20 -7.56
N LYS A 647 13.51 -14.50 -6.43
CA LYS A 647 12.99 -14.91 -5.13
C LYS A 647 11.47 -15.10 -5.16
N ASN A 648 10.74 -14.12 -5.71
CA ASN A 648 9.29 -14.21 -5.79
C ASN A 648 8.83 -15.29 -6.79
N ALA A 649 9.55 -15.49 -7.90
CA ALA A 649 9.27 -16.59 -8.83
C ALA A 649 9.46 -17.95 -8.18
N ALA A 650 10.47 -18.12 -7.31
CA ALA A 650 10.68 -19.33 -6.54
C ALA A 650 9.56 -19.57 -5.50
N TYR A 651 9.04 -18.52 -4.86
CA TYR A 651 7.86 -18.62 -3.99
C TYR A 651 6.65 -19.13 -4.75
N SER A 652 6.36 -18.51 -5.89
CA SER A 652 5.24 -18.89 -6.74
C SER A 652 5.41 -20.30 -7.32
N TRP A 653 6.63 -20.67 -7.71
CA TRP A 653 6.96 -22.04 -8.15
C TRP A 653 6.72 -23.09 -7.07
N ARG A 654 7.11 -22.80 -5.81
CA ARG A 654 6.82 -23.68 -4.67
C ARG A 654 5.33 -23.90 -4.49
N GLN A 655 4.53 -22.84 -4.55
CA GLN A 655 3.08 -22.97 -4.44
C GLN A 655 2.48 -23.73 -5.60
N GLY A 656 2.92 -23.46 -6.83
CA GLY A 656 2.49 -24.21 -8.00
C GLY A 656 2.73 -25.71 -7.87
N ILE A 657 3.91 -26.13 -7.40
CA ILE A 657 4.20 -27.55 -7.13
C ILE A 657 3.34 -28.09 -5.99
N PHE A 658 3.07 -27.31 -4.93
CA PHE A 658 2.21 -27.73 -3.83
C PHE A 658 0.80 -28.04 -4.34
N PHE A 659 0.17 -27.12 -5.08
CA PHE A 659 -1.17 -27.33 -5.63
C PHE A 659 -1.21 -28.50 -6.63
N LEU A 660 -0.21 -28.58 -7.51
CA LEU A 660 -0.11 -29.64 -8.51
C LEU A 660 0.09 -31.05 -7.87
N SER A 661 0.53 -31.10 -6.61
CA SER A 661 0.73 -32.36 -5.88
C SER A 661 -0.55 -33.09 -5.52
N PHE A 662 -1.70 -32.39 -5.56
CA PHE A 662 -3.02 -32.98 -5.33
C PHE A 662 -3.70 -33.44 -6.63
N SER A 663 -3.08 -33.16 -7.79
CA SER A 663 -3.56 -33.58 -9.11
C SER A 663 -3.03 -34.95 -9.51
N ASP A 664 -3.72 -35.61 -10.44
CA ASP A 664 -3.27 -36.85 -11.04
C ASP A 664 -2.04 -36.67 -11.96
N GLN A 665 -1.41 -37.78 -12.33
CA GLN A 665 -0.18 -37.73 -13.14
C GLN A 665 -0.43 -37.17 -14.54
N ALA A 666 -1.61 -37.38 -15.12
CA ALA A 666 -1.97 -36.82 -16.42
C ALA A 666 -1.99 -35.29 -16.39
N THR A 667 -2.60 -34.70 -15.36
CA THR A 667 -2.63 -33.25 -15.15
C THR A 667 -1.23 -32.70 -14.87
N GLN A 668 -0.41 -33.42 -14.10
CA GLN A 668 1.01 -33.07 -13.87
C GLN A 668 1.79 -32.97 -15.18
N LEU A 669 1.65 -33.95 -16.08
CA LEU A 669 2.29 -33.95 -17.39
C LEU A 669 1.79 -32.80 -18.29
N GLN A 670 0.48 -32.50 -18.26
CA GLN A 670 -0.07 -31.37 -19.01
C GLN A 670 0.48 -30.03 -18.52
N ALA A 671 0.59 -29.82 -17.20
CA ALA A 671 1.18 -28.61 -16.62
C ALA A 671 2.65 -28.43 -17.04
N VAL A 672 3.44 -29.51 -17.02
CA VAL A 672 4.82 -29.51 -17.54
C VAL A 672 4.86 -29.16 -19.03
N GLY A 673 3.96 -29.72 -19.83
CA GLY A 673 3.83 -29.41 -21.26
C GLY A 673 3.58 -27.93 -21.53
N ARG A 674 2.66 -27.30 -20.76
CA ARG A 674 2.40 -25.86 -20.83
C ARG A 674 3.61 -25.04 -20.41
N LEU A 675 4.29 -25.42 -19.34
CA LEU A 675 5.52 -24.74 -18.90
C LEU A 675 6.63 -24.77 -19.95
N ARG A 676 6.79 -25.89 -20.67
CA ARG A 676 7.76 -26.01 -21.75
C ARG A 676 7.45 -25.08 -22.93
N SER A 677 6.17 -24.89 -23.27
CA SER A 677 5.79 -24.00 -24.38
C SER A 677 5.98 -22.52 -24.04
N LEU A 678 5.95 -22.14 -22.76
CA LEU A 678 6.18 -20.77 -22.31
C LEU A 678 7.67 -20.34 -22.38
N GLY A 679 8.60 -21.30 -22.43
CA GLY A 679 10.03 -21.06 -22.65
C GLY A 679 10.71 -20.14 -21.62
N GLY A 680 11.97 -19.79 -21.90
CA GLY A 680 12.72 -18.75 -21.17
C GLY A 680 13.59 -19.23 -20.02
N ARG A 681 13.91 -18.32 -19.09
CA ARG A 681 14.90 -18.50 -18.00
C ARG A 681 14.58 -19.66 -17.04
N LEU A 682 13.35 -20.21 -17.07
CA LEU A 682 12.92 -21.34 -16.24
C LEU A 682 13.12 -22.71 -16.90
N ALA A 683 13.59 -22.82 -18.15
CA ALA A 683 13.73 -24.11 -18.83
C ALA A 683 14.44 -25.19 -17.98
N PRO A 684 15.59 -24.92 -17.32
CA PRO A 684 16.21 -25.91 -16.42
C PRO A 684 15.31 -26.37 -15.27
N ALA A 685 14.51 -25.46 -14.70
CA ALA A 685 13.55 -25.79 -13.64
C ALA A 685 12.39 -26.65 -14.13
N VAL A 686 11.91 -26.36 -15.35
CA VAL A 686 10.85 -27.13 -16.01
C VAL A 686 11.32 -28.53 -16.35
N ASP A 687 12.55 -28.70 -16.84
CA ASP A 687 13.11 -30.03 -17.10
C ASP A 687 13.36 -30.82 -15.82
N GLY A 688 13.78 -30.13 -14.74
CA GLY A 688 13.85 -30.74 -13.42
C GLY A 688 12.49 -31.24 -12.93
N LEU A 689 11.43 -30.46 -13.11
CA LEU A 689 10.06 -30.86 -12.77
C LEU A 689 9.59 -32.05 -13.62
N ALA A 690 9.85 -32.03 -14.93
CA ALA A 690 9.52 -33.11 -15.84
C ALA A 690 10.15 -34.44 -15.42
N ALA A 691 11.44 -34.42 -15.07
CA ALA A 691 12.17 -35.60 -14.61
C ALA A 691 11.56 -36.16 -13.30
N VAL A 692 11.20 -35.31 -12.35
CA VAL A 692 10.57 -35.75 -11.08
C VAL A 692 9.15 -36.30 -11.30
N VAL A 693 8.39 -35.75 -12.25
CA VAL A 693 7.09 -36.30 -12.66
C VAL A 693 7.26 -37.69 -13.31
N ALA A 694 8.37 -37.91 -14.03
CA ALA A 694 8.75 -39.21 -14.59
C ALA A 694 9.33 -40.20 -13.55
N GLY A 695 9.55 -39.76 -12.31
CA GLY A 695 10.02 -40.60 -11.19
C GLY A 695 11.53 -40.49 -10.90
N GLU A 696 12.26 -39.62 -11.59
CA GLU A 696 13.65 -39.33 -11.27
C GLU A 696 13.80 -38.48 -9.99
N ARG A 697 15.03 -38.35 -9.49
CA ARG A 697 15.34 -37.59 -8.27
C ARG A 697 16.52 -36.66 -8.49
N PHE A 698 16.48 -35.50 -7.85
CA PHE A 698 17.61 -34.59 -7.78
C PHE A 698 18.75 -35.20 -6.96
N ASN A 699 19.99 -34.94 -7.37
CA ASN A 699 21.18 -35.20 -6.55
C ASN A 699 21.37 -34.09 -5.49
N ALA A 700 22.42 -34.22 -4.66
CA ALA A 700 22.74 -33.25 -3.60
C ALA A 700 23.02 -31.83 -4.10
N ALA A 701 23.35 -31.66 -5.39
CA ALA A 701 23.56 -30.37 -6.02
C ALA A 701 22.30 -29.82 -6.72
N GLY A 702 21.13 -30.43 -6.49
CA GLY A 702 19.86 -29.98 -7.05
C GLY A 702 19.71 -30.26 -8.55
N ARG A 703 20.43 -31.25 -9.10
CA ARG A 703 20.44 -31.56 -10.55
C ARG A 703 19.85 -32.93 -10.85
N VAL A 704 19.22 -33.04 -12.02
CA VAL A 704 18.64 -34.28 -12.56
C VAL A 704 18.73 -34.27 -14.08
N GLY A 705 19.02 -35.42 -14.69
CA GLY A 705 19.27 -35.50 -16.14
C GLY A 705 20.44 -34.62 -16.61
N ALA A 706 20.40 -34.22 -17.89
CA ALA A 706 21.44 -33.37 -18.50
C ALA A 706 21.37 -31.91 -18.02
N ASP A 707 20.18 -31.31 -18.03
CA ASP A 707 19.99 -29.87 -17.80
C ASP A 707 19.00 -29.52 -16.68
N GLY A 708 18.34 -30.52 -16.08
CA GLY A 708 17.31 -30.32 -15.06
C GLY A 708 17.88 -29.78 -13.75
N ARG A 709 17.24 -28.75 -13.19
CA ARG A 709 17.62 -28.11 -11.93
C ARG A 709 16.41 -27.90 -11.01
N ARG A 710 16.64 -27.97 -9.71
CA ARG A 710 15.68 -27.51 -8.71
C ARG A 710 15.67 -25.98 -8.69
N LEU A 711 14.48 -25.37 -8.69
CA LEU A 711 14.37 -23.92 -8.55
C LEU A 711 14.40 -23.51 -7.08
N LEU A 712 15.44 -22.76 -6.72
CA LEU A 712 15.58 -22.04 -5.47
C LEU A 712 15.59 -20.54 -5.77
N GLY A 713 15.21 -19.72 -4.80
CA GLY A 713 15.16 -18.26 -4.89
C GLY A 713 16.42 -17.59 -4.35
N TRP A 714 17.17 -18.28 -3.50
CA TRP A 714 18.44 -17.83 -2.95
C TRP A 714 19.63 -18.56 -3.56
N SER A 715 20.72 -17.83 -3.76
CA SER A 715 22.03 -18.38 -4.11
C SER A 715 23.14 -17.68 -3.34
N VAL A 716 24.11 -18.44 -2.85
CA VAL A 716 25.36 -17.92 -2.29
C VAL A 716 26.36 -17.87 -3.45
N GLY A 717 26.38 -16.72 -4.14
CA GLY A 717 27.10 -16.53 -5.40
C GLY A 717 26.15 -16.13 -6.53
N LYS A 718 26.58 -16.31 -7.80
CA LYS A 718 25.75 -15.98 -8.96
C LYS A 718 24.60 -16.99 -9.10
N HIS A 719 23.37 -16.50 -9.20
CA HIS A 719 22.20 -17.33 -9.47
C HIS A 719 22.22 -17.80 -10.93
N TRP A 720 21.91 -19.07 -11.19
CA TRP A 720 21.96 -19.63 -12.55
C TRP A 720 20.95 -18.99 -13.50
N ALA A 721 19.79 -18.54 -13.00
CA ALA A 721 18.80 -17.79 -13.79
C ALA A 721 19.24 -16.35 -14.16
N LEU A 722 20.42 -15.91 -13.67
CA LEU A 722 21.07 -14.65 -14.04
C LEU A 722 22.25 -14.85 -15.00
N ALA A 723 22.59 -16.09 -15.33
CA ALA A 723 23.48 -16.35 -16.46
C ALA A 723 22.70 -16.04 -17.74
N ASP A 724 23.30 -15.23 -18.61
CA ASP A 724 22.82 -15.00 -19.97
C ASP A 724 23.16 -16.20 -20.84
#